data_AF-A0A9W9TN16-F1
#
_entry.id   AF-A0A9W9TN16-F1
#
_cell.length_a   1.000
_cell.length_b   1.000
_cell.length_c   1.000
_cell.angle_alpha   90.00
_cell.angle_beta   90.00
_cell.angle_gamma   90.00
#
_symmetry.space_group_name_H-M   'P 1'
#
loop_
_entity.id
_entity.type
_entity.pdbx_description
1 polymer ?
#
loop_
_entity_poly.entity_id
_entity_poly.type
_entity_poly.pdbx_seq_one_letter_code
_entity_poly.pdbx_strand_id
1 'polypeptide(L)'
;MPEELRRRHNGQPQACEPCRKAKVRCDHATPKCSRCITRNLNCSYHPAPMTKRRALSTRGPTPLGTSTMAELLTIVVTPAHFERPSETAAQARAPSVPLADPGSTGTSAASATSGGPKRNTLFRKKAGQHETTRYSAVFSENQDSFGPAITDTAISHESPYRDNESTAWPRMELALSTLLHFPTARTCDMLVTGLHHIHDVWVSPTMIQSCLEQVWTEYADCLGESRTRESLMRMAKDLFLNDESSPPSGNHESEDIFNPPGWMNWFGGPSLRWEMLGILFSWAGMAFKHKQEWDPVFDLPEQQGRNRHTAADKMRECAAACVKLSEDYFEISDTMVICLKNSTKLQSMIISDESDRTRVDYGTVRSAFIAAGLHRLPAFKEVTPLSQHRSSLASSMYYLDKCESLYNARPPMLSRHYCQCPLPLDLSEEDIYGGRERLAAACAKLDSNGWGTDGRIFTTTWIRALAMLSPIRESILELSLGVHSQFTKCQIGNVIAQLREIVASYPAHIRYHQDSGLSSQPALDLKKRSASDRYIITRIHLDVLQCHFLLQRLLVSRGLSGGQALFDIAQETIITILSLWSDRDRLQDYHHAFDWIFVSNGMPSAGILCIELLRASNLAPPVSTTKPSTPTEATFAPVRLSRSEVMQNLSMFKALLDWIRPTDNNAQLSDKFKKVLQRIIDSVFEALSPVHAAPVSQSTSEPPTQEPRELHGDSIGLESPYTKGASHDDLDFAMTTIDDMDWLNTPVENATLPFWHRDIDELHDHRTTKDLPASSDVVIIGAGYAGISTAYHLVKNEDSREDLSVTIIEARGVCSGATGRNGGHVRPDMYSPMPKLIERGGIERALEVTEFEIAHIHAIKYVVEKEKIDCDFTLSRSIDVWCNEDAALKAKELYDTLAARNLEYMKDVFFVLGKEAEGISGVKGAKACASFTAGTIWPYKFILHLTKLILATGSVNLQTNTPVTSVMRQANGFLISTARGTTFARKVVYANNAYVAGLLPQYCKAIVPCRGLCTHISTLEGTRAPLLSNSYVVREKDNTLSYLAPRSDGSIVVGGANSRYRPFPNQWYNTVDDSTLISEVEHHYDNFMQRNFHGWENSGARVDKIWTGVMGYSWDSLPHVGAVPGEEDTYILAGFNGHGMPVVFLSALGIARMIKNGVSFEDSGVPKLFETTSTRLEKINNGPPGGDIITTNG
;
A
#
# COMPACT_ATOMS: atom_id res chain seq x y z
N MET A 1 -72.16 -4.28 -18.50
CA MET A 1 -72.00 -3.51 -19.75
C MET A 1 -71.17 -4.34 -20.72
N PRO A 2 -71.47 -4.39 -22.03
CA PRO A 2 -70.87 -5.38 -22.92
C PRO A 2 -69.36 -5.12 -23.07
N GLU A 3 -68.55 -6.18 -22.97
CA GLU A 3 -67.09 -6.14 -23.14
C GLU A 3 -66.72 -5.36 -24.41
N GLU A 4 -66.06 -4.21 -24.25
CA GLU A 4 -65.48 -3.49 -25.38
C GLU A 4 -64.56 -4.44 -26.17
N LEU A 5 -64.86 -4.60 -27.46
CA LEU A 5 -64.07 -5.41 -28.39
C LEU A 5 -62.61 -4.94 -28.34
N ARG A 6 -61.75 -5.75 -27.71
CA ARG A 6 -60.33 -5.47 -27.53
C ARG A 6 -59.68 -5.17 -28.89
N ARG A 7 -59.01 -4.03 -28.97
CA ARG A 7 -58.31 -3.56 -30.18
C ARG A 7 -56.87 -4.04 -30.18
N ARG A 8 -56.33 -4.31 -31.36
CA ARG A 8 -54.90 -4.57 -31.56
C ARG A 8 -54.11 -3.27 -31.40
N HIS A 9 -52.78 -3.36 -31.32
CA HIS A 9 -51.88 -2.22 -31.14
C HIS A 9 -52.00 -1.13 -32.23
N ASN A 10 -52.61 -1.46 -33.38
CA ASN A 10 -52.91 -0.52 -34.47
C ASN A 10 -54.36 0.04 -34.45
N GLY A 11 -55.08 -0.13 -33.34
CA GLY A 11 -56.42 0.43 -33.13
C GLY A 11 -57.59 -0.32 -33.77
N GLN A 12 -57.35 -1.38 -34.56
CA GLN A 12 -58.42 -2.20 -35.17
C GLN A 12 -58.94 -3.28 -34.22
N PRO A 13 -60.24 -3.66 -34.26
CA PRO A 13 -60.78 -4.73 -33.43
C PRO A 13 -60.07 -6.07 -33.68
N GLN A 14 -59.76 -6.80 -32.61
CA GLN A 14 -59.13 -8.11 -32.72
C GLN A 14 -60.13 -9.14 -33.25
N ALA A 15 -59.84 -9.80 -34.38
CA ALA A 15 -60.65 -10.93 -34.88
C ALA A 15 -60.68 -12.13 -33.92
N CYS A 16 -61.79 -12.89 -33.91
CA CYS A 16 -61.91 -14.11 -33.10
C CYS A 16 -60.91 -15.17 -33.56
N GLU A 17 -60.57 -16.10 -32.67
CA GLU A 17 -59.51 -17.09 -32.87
C GLU A 17 -59.73 -17.99 -34.10
N PRO A 18 -60.95 -18.49 -34.40
CA PRO A 18 -61.20 -19.23 -35.64
C PRO A 18 -60.96 -18.39 -36.90
N CYS A 19 -61.47 -17.16 -36.94
CA CYS A 19 -61.28 -16.25 -38.08
C CYS A 19 -59.81 -15.81 -38.22
N ARG A 20 -59.11 -15.58 -37.10
CA ARG A 20 -57.66 -15.27 -37.07
C ARG A 20 -56.84 -16.44 -37.63
N LYS A 21 -57.07 -17.66 -37.15
CA LYS A 21 -56.36 -18.86 -37.64
C LYS A 21 -56.61 -19.10 -39.12
N ALA A 22 -57.84 -18.88 -39.58
CA ALA A 22 -58.21 -18.97 -40.99
C ALA A 22 -57.79 -17.74 -41.82
N LYS A 23 -57.19 -16.70 -41.19
CA LYS A 23 -56.79 -15.43 -41.82
C LYS A 23 -57.91 -14.73 -42.60
N VAL A 24 -59.16 -14.84 -42.14
CA VAL A 24 -60.31 -14.16 -42.73
C VAL A 24 -60.83 -13.04 -41.83
N ARG A 25 -61.44 -12.02 -42.42
CA ARG A 25 -61.98 -10.88 -41.65
C ARG A 25 -63.16 -11.34 -40.79
N CYS A 26 -63.09 -11.01 -39.49
CA CYS A 26 -64.17 -11.20 -38.54
C CYS A 26 -65.10 -9.98 -38.60
N ASP A 27 -66.40 -10.20 -38.51
CA ASP A 27 -67.42 -9.14 -38.45
C ASP A 27 -67.74 -8.70 -37.02
N HIS A 28 -67.28 -9.46 -36.02
CA HIS A 28 -67.31 -9.12 -34.58
C HIS A 28 -68.72 -9.00 -33.97
N ALA A 29 -69.73 -9.60 -34.60
CA ALA A 29 -71.05 -9.73 -33.98
C ALA A 29 -70.96 -10.57 -32.68
N THR A 30 -71.64 -10.12 -31.62
CA THR A 30 -71.69 -10.80 -30.32
C THR A 30 -73.03 -11.53 -30.15
N PRO A 31 -73.06 -12.72 -29.50
CA PRO A 31 -71.97 -13.40 -28.81
C PRO A 31 -71.05 -14.26 -29.71
N LYS A 32 -71.46 -14.57 -30.95
CA LYS A 32 -70.65 -15.28 -31.94
C LYS A 32 -70.69 -14.55 -33.28
N CYS A 33 -69.54 -14.40 -33.92
CA CYS A 33 -69.44 -13.73 -35.21
C CYS A 33 -70.20 -14.52 -36.29
N SER A 34 -70.83 -13.86 -37.26
CA SER A 34 -71.79 -14.50 -38.17
C SER A 34 -71.15 -15.64 -38.96
N ARG A 35 -69.86 -15.49 -39.33
CA ARG A 35 -69.09 -16.55 -40.00
C ARG A 35 -68.87 -17.78 -39.13
N CYS A 36 -68.63 -17.60 -37.83
CA CYS A 36 -68.52 -18.72 -36.91
C CYS A 36 -69.88 -19.39 -36.71
N ILE A 37 -70.99 -18.64 -36.75
CA ILE A 37 -72.34 -19.22 -36.71
C ILE A 37 -72.60 -20.07 -37.96
N THR A 38 -72.40 -19.52 -39.16
CA THR A 38 -72.65 -20.24 -40.42
C THR A 38 -71.78 -21.49 -40.55
N ARG A 39 -70.55 -21.45 -40.01
CA ARG A 39 -69.62 -22.59 -40.05
C ARG A 39 -69.70 -23.49 -38.82
N ASN A 40 -70.66 -23.22 -37.92
CA ASN A 40 -70.85 -23.91 -36.65
C ASN A 40 -69.55 -24.04 -35.82
N LEU A 41 -68.74 -22.99 -35.78
CA LEU A 41 -67.48 -22.91 -35.06
C LEU A 41 -67.65 -22.21 -33.71
N ASN A 42 -66.88 -22.65 -32.71
CA ASN A 42 -66.90 -22.02 -31.40
C ASN A 42 -66.10 -20.71 -31.41
N CYS A 43 -66.82 -19.59 -31.48
CA CYS A 43 -66.23 -18.26 -31.57
C CYS A 43 -65.68 -17.83 -30.20
N SER A 44 -64.36 -17.67 -30.10
CA SER A 44 -63.69 -17.17 -28.89
C SER A 44 -62.63 -16.15 -29.24
N TYR A 45 -62.40 -15.16 -28.38
CA TYR A 45 -61.36 -14.14 -28.55
C TYR A 45 -60.25 -14.37 -27.53
N HIS A 46 -59.05 -14.74 -28.01
CA HIS A 46 -57.93 -15.10 -27.14
C HIS A 46 -57.15 -13.86 -26.66
N PRO A 47 -56.89 -13.70 -25.34
CA PRO A 47 -56.31 -12.47 -24.79
C PRO A 47 -54.84 -12.21 -25.17
N ALA A 48 -54.06 -13.26 -25.52
CA ALA A 48 -52.68 -13.13 -26.00
C ALA A 48 -52.35 -14.17 -27.09
N PRO A 49 -52.61 -13.89 -28.37
CA PRO A 49 -52.69 -14.93 -29.42
C PRO A 49 -51.36 -15.37 -30.05
N MET A 50 -50.21 -14.83 -29.58
CA MET A 50 -48.88 -15.04 -30.19
C MET A 50 -47.94 -15.96 -29.40
N THR A 51 -48.36 -16.48 -28.26
CA THR A 51 -47.54 -17.39 -27.44
C THR A 51 -47.89 -18.85 -27.78
N LYS A 52 -47.06 -19.55 -28.56
CA LYS A 52 -47.24 -20.99 -28.82
C LYS A 52 -46.70 -21.82 -27.65
N ARG A 53 -47.56 -22.61 -26.99
CA ARG A 53 -47.16 -23.79 -26.20
C ARG A 53 -47.17 -25.03 -27.10
N ARG A 54 -46.16 -25.90 -27.00
CA ARG A 54 -46.13 -27.23 -27.65
C ARG A 54 -46.70 -28.26 -26.66
N ALA A 55 -47.66 -29.07 -27.12
CA ALA A 55 -48.36 -30.08 -26.32
C ALA A 55 -47.66 -31.46 -26.36
N LEU A 56 -47.80 -32.19 -25.25
CA LEU A 56 -47.18 -33.49 -24.92
C LEU A 56 -47.77 -34.67 -25.71
N SER A 57 -46.91 -35.65 -26.03
CA SER A 57 -47.29 -37.01 -26.38
C SER A 57 -47.35 -37.87 -25.11
N THR A 58 -48.48 -38.56 -24.93
CA THR A 58 -48.83 -39.42 -23.80
C THR A 58 -48.11 -40.77 -23.82
N ARG A 59 -47.37 -41.08 -22.75
CA ARG A 59 -47.27 -42.44 -22.19
C ARG A 59 -47.57 -42.37 -20.70
N GLY A 60 -48.44 -43.27 -20.24
CA GLY A 60 -48.96 -43.34 -18.87
C GLY A 60 -47.91 -43.74 -17.82
N PRO A 61 -48.27 -43.64 -16.54
CA PRO A 61 -47.33 -43.38 -15.45
C PRO A 61 -46.71 -44.66 -14.91
N THR A 62 -45.39 -44.60 -14.68
CA THR A 62 -44.71 -45.43 -13.67
C THR A 62 -44.33 -44.46 -12.55
N PRO A 63 -44.64 -44.73 -11.27
CA PRO A 63 -44.48 -43.75 -10.21
C PRO A 63 -42.99 -43.49 -9.97
N LEU A 64 -42.50 -42.34 -10.42
CA LEU A 64 -41.20 -41.82 -10.00
C LEU A 64 -41.39 -41.18 -8.63
N GLY A 65 -40.74 -41.81 -7.64
CA GLY A 65 -40.69 -41.36 -6.28
C GLY A 65 -40.05 -39.97 -6.17
N THR A 66 -40.43 -39.29 -5.10
CA THR A 66 -39.79 -38.10 -4.57
C THR A 66 -38.28 -38.35 -4.41
N SER A 67 -37.49 -37.78 -5.31
CA SER A 67 -36.03 -37.74 -5.17
C SER A 67 -35.65 -36.44 -4.47
N THR A 68 -34.97 -36.58 -3.33
CA THR A 68 -34.43 -35.50 -2.51
C THR A 68 -33.06 -35.05 -3.04
N MET A 69 -32.58 -33.89 -2.56
CA MET A 69 -31.31 -33.25 -2.96
C MET A 69 -30.05 -34.13 -2.85
N ALA A 70 -30.15 -35.30 -2.23
CA ALA A 70 -29.08 -36.28 -2.08
C ALA A 70 -28.72 -37.04 -3.38
N GLU A 71 -29.68 -37.25 -4.30
CA GLU A 71 -29.43 -38.05 -5.53
C GLU A 71 -28.69 -37.28 -6.63
N LEU A 72 -28.70 -35.94 -6.62
CA LEU A 72 -27.92 -35.12 -7.56
C LEU A 72 -26.42 -35.08 -7.21
N LEU A 73 -26.01 -35.62 -6.06
CA LEU A 73 -24.64 -35.51 -5.52
C LEU A 73 -23.89 -36.84 -5.41
N THR A 74 -24.48 -37.96 -5.87
CA THR A 74 -23.84 -39.29 -5.82
C THR A 74 -23.48 -39.78 -7.23
N ILE A 75 -22.41 -39.24 -7.81
CA ILE A 75 -21.66 -39.90 -8.90
C ILE A 75 -20.27 -40.20 -8.34
N VAL A 76 -20.07 -41.45 -7.88
CA VAL A 76 -18.81 -41.94 -7.33
C VAL A 76 -17.97 -42.55 -8.47
N VAL A 77 -16.76 -42.02 -8.63
CA VAL A 77 -15.68 -42.56 -9.49
C VAL A 77 -15.12 -43.83 -8.85
N THR A 78 -15.16 -44.96 -9.56
CA THR A 78 -14.46 -46.20 -9.18
C THR A 78 -13.10 -46.26 -9.90
N PRO A 79 -11.98 -46.57 -9.21
CA PRO A 79 -10.68 -46.67 -9.86
C PRO A 79 -10.47 -48.08 -10.46
N ALA A 80 -10.13 -48.13 -11.74
CA ALA A 80 -9.74 -49.35 -12.42
C ALA A 80 -8.29 -49.75 -12.05
N HIS A 81 -8.13 -50.98 -11.57
CA HIS A 81 -6.84 -51.66 -11.46
C HIS A 81 -6.25 -51.90 -12.85
N PHE A 82 -4.96 -51.62 -13.02
CA PHE A 82 -4.15 -52.23 -14.08
C PHE A 82 -2.76 -52.60 -13.56
N GLU A 83 -2.42 -53.87 -13.81
CA GLU A 83 -1.20 -54.57 -13.44
C GLU A 83 0.03 -54.06 -14.21
N ARG A 84 1.21 -54.09 -13.57
CA ARG A 84 2.51 -53.90 -14.24
C ARG A 84 3.13 -55.25 -14.57
N PRO A 85 3.72 -55.43 -15.77
CA PRO A 85 4.71 -56.46 -16.00
C PRO A 85 6.11 -56.02 -15.54
N SER A 86 6.81 -57.00 -14.99
CA SER A 86 8.20 -57.08 -14.57
C SER A 86 9.21 -57.01 -15.71
N GLU A 87 10.45 -56.60 -15.38
CA GLU A 87 11.75 -57.28 -15.67
C GLU A 87 12.90 -56.26 -15.42
N THR A 88 13.62 -56.34 -14.29
CA THR A 88 14.90 -57.07 -14.03
C THR A 88 16.14 -56.57 -14.79
N ALA A 89 17.07 -55.97 -14.04
CA ALA A 89 18.50 -56.36 -13.87
C ALA A 89 19.26 -55.15 -13.26
N ALA A 90 19.69 -55.19 -11.99
CA ALA A 90 20.97 -55.74 -11.52
C ALA A 90 22.16 -54.88 -12.02
N GLN A 91 23.02 -54.23 -11.25
CA GLN A 91 23.85 -54.57 -10.07
C GLN A 91 24.72 -53.29 -9.81
N ALA A 92 25.38 -52.96 -8.70
CA ALA A 92 25.63 -53.57 -7.40
C ALA A 92 26.14 -52.52 -6.38
N ARG A 93 25.83 -52.81 -5.11
CA ARG A 93 26.35 -52.46 -3.77
C ARG A 93 27.72 -51.74 -3.58
N ALA A 94 27.69 -50.66 -2.76
CA ALA A 94 28.23 -50.43 -1.38
C ALA A 94 29.62 -50.98 -0.97
N PRO A 95 30.39 -50.45 0.05
CA PRO A 95 29.91 -49.79 1.29
C PRO A 95 30.79 -48.70 2.01
N SER A 96 30.14 -47.95 2.92
CA SER A 96 30.50 -47.35 4.24
C SER A 96 31.90 -46.74 4.63
N VAL A 97 31.90 -45.43 4.99
CA VAL A 97 32.23 -44.72 6.29
C VAL A 97 33.62 -44.93 6.98
N PRO A 98 34.26 -44.01 7.79
CA PRO A 98 34.10 -42.56 8.10
C PRO A 98 35.40 -41.68 8.07
N LEU A 99 35.23 -40.38 8.37
CA LEU A 99 36.08 -39.43 9.15
C LEU A 99 37.00 -38.38 8.46
N ALA A 100 36.79 -37.15 8.95
CA ALA A 100 37.71 -36.01 9.14
C ALA A 100 37.86 -34.92 8.03
N ASP A 101 37.39 -33.72 8.39
CA ASP A 101 37.88 -32.37 8.00
C ASP A 101 39.41 -32.24 8.24
N PRO A 102 40.15 -31.19 7.76
CA PRO A 102 39.67 -29.87 7.30
C PRO A 102 40.38 -29.31 6.04
N GLY A 103 39.88 -28.20 5.48
CA GLY A 103 40.75 -27.22 4.79
C GLY A 103 40.22 -26.58 3.50
N SER A 104 40.02 -25.26 3.58
CA SER A 104 39.71 -24.28 2.54
C SER A 104 40.44 -24.40 1.19
N THR A 105 39.78 -24.06 0.08
CA THR A 105 40.05 -22.89 -0.80
C THR A 105 39.27 -22.93 -2.13
N GLY A 106 38.60 -21.83 -2.45
CA GLY A 106 38.61 -21.16 -3.77
C GLY A 106 37.90 -21.75 -5.01
N THR A 107 36.80 -21.08 -5.41
CA THR A 107 36.45 -20.58 -6.78
C THR A 107 36.39 -21.58 -7.97
N SER A 108 35.37 -21.64 -8.85
CA SER A 108 34.51 -20.60 -9.43
C SER A 108 33.32 -21.18 -10.26
N ALA A 109 32.29 -20.33 -10.42
CA ALA A 109 31.51 -19.98 -11.64
C ALA A 109 30.30 -20.78 -12.18
N ALA A 110 29.22 -19.99 -12.40
CA ALA A 110 28.09 -20.05 -13.37
C ALA A 110 26.89 -20.98 -13.03
N SER A 111 25.61 -20.56 -13.11
CA SER A 111 24.96 -19.36 -13.68
C SER A 111 23.58 -19.14 -13.02
N ALA A 112 23.32 -17.91 -12.57
CA ALA A 112 22.02 -17.47 -12.03
C ALA A 112 21.27 -16.63 -13.09
N THR A 113 20.04 -17.02 -13.42
CA THR A 113 19.12 -16.23 -14.25
C THR A 113 18.17 -15.41 -13.36
N SER A 114 18.50 -14.11 -13.27
CA SER A 114 17.65 -12.91 -13.17
C SER A 114 16.23 -13.04 -12.62
N GLY A 115 16.05 -12.71 -11.33
CA GLY A 115 14.79 -12.31 -10.73
C GLY A 115 14.81 -10.81 -10.37
N GLY A 116 13.90 -10.03 -10.96
CA GLY A 116 13.71 -8.60 -10.73
C GLY A 116 12.99 -8.26 -9.39
N PRO A 117 13.00 -6.97 -8.99
CA PRO A 117 13.12 -6.58 -7.58
C PRO A 117 11.83 -6.10 -6.89
N LYS A 118 11.74 -6.44 -5.59
CA LYS A 118 10.77 -5.98 -4.58
C LYS A 118 11.12 -4.62 -3.99
N ARG A 119 10.14 -3.98 -3.35
CA ARG A 119 10.24 -2.74 -2.54
C ARG A 119 8.86 -2.53 -1.83
N ASN A 120 8.60 -2.55 -0.49
CA ASN A 120 8.81 -1.78 0.81
C ASN A 120 7.88 -0.58 1.26
N THR A 121 6.99 -0.89 2.21
CA THR A 121 6.26 0.05 3.08
C THR A 121 7.00 0.44 4.37
N LEU A 122 6.43 1.43 5.07
CA LEU A 122 7.01 2.30 6.07
C LEU A 122 6.86 1.93 7.55
N PHE A 123 5.78 1.27 7.93
CA PHE A 123 5.54 0.91 9.32
C PHE A 123 5.35 -0.61 9.38
N ARG A 124 6.30 -1.28 10.02
CA ARG A 124 6.37 -2.74 10.14
C ARG A 124 5.89 -3.15 11.54
N LYS A 125 4.98 -4.14 11.59
CA LYS A 125 4.21 -4.60 12.78
C LYS A 125 5.03 -5.43 13.80
N LYS A 126 6.24 -5.87 13.44
CA LYS A 126 7.17 -6.56 14.35
C LYS A 126 8.59 -6.24 13.96
N ALA A 127 9.33 -5.71 14.93
CA ALA A 127 10.78 -5.62 14.87
C ALA A 127 11.32 -7.03 14.62
N GLY A 128 12.17 -7.18 13.61
CA GLY A 128 13.17 -8.26 13.64
C GLY A 128 13.94 -8.16 14.97
N GLN A 129 14.68 -9.20 15.34
CA GLN A 129 15.61 -9.21 16.50
C GLN A 129 16.73 -8.15 16.41
N HIS A 130 16.54 -7.22 15.47
CA HIS A 130 17.48 -6.45 14.79
C HIS A 130 16.90 -5.09 14.28
N GLU A 131 15.96 -4.41 14.96
CA GLU A 131 15.24 -3.25 14.36
C GLU A 131 15.08 -1.96 15.24
N THR A 132 15.82 -1.76 16.35
CA THR A 132 15.58 -0.62 17.29
C THR A 132 16.30 0.72 16.97
N THR A 133 16.46 1.11 15.70
CA THR A 133 17.09 2.42 15.32
C THR A 133 16.26 3.33 14.42
N ARG A 134 15.03 2.92 14.07
CA ARG A 134 14.15 3.65 13.12
C ARG A 134 13.89 5.09 13.54
N TYR A 135 13.67 5.97 12.57
CA TYR A 135 13.27 7.34 12.84
C TYR A 135 11.89 7.45 13.51
N SER A 136 10.97 6.59 13.09
CA SER A 136 9.69 6.34 13.73
C SER A 136 9.77 5.47 14.97
N ALA A 137 10.96 4.95 15.30
CA ALA A 137 11.15 4.12 16.47
C ALA A 137 10.59 4.88 17.66
N VAL A 138 10.79 6.20 17.75
CA VAL A 138 10.45 7.00 18.93
C VAL A 138 8.98 7.03 19.31
N PHE A 139 8.12 6.89 18.32
CA PHE A 139 6.69 6.72 18.48
C PHE A 139 6.25 5.27 18.70
N SER A 140 7.08 4.31 18.29
CA SER A 140 6.82 2.86 18.39
C SER A 140 7.45 2.18 19.61
N GLU A 141 8.41 2.81 20.31
CA GLU A 141 8.89 2.38 21.65
C GLU A 141 8.41 3.34 22.76
N ASN A 142 7.55 4.32 22.45
CA ASN A 142 6.87 5.18 23.43
C ASN A 142 5.42 5.43 22.98
N GLN A 143 4.68 4.37 22.65
CA GLN A 143 3.30 4.48 22.21
C GLN A 143 2.31 4.54 23.39
N ASP A 144 2.71 4.03 24.56
CA ASP A 144 1.93 3.96 25.81
C ASP A 144 1.43 5.29 26.35
N SER A 145 1.86 6.43 25.80
CA SER A 145 1.52 7.70 26.40
C SER A 145 1.39 8.87 25.39
N PHE A 146 1.09 8.59 24.11
CA PHE A 146 0.65 9.63 23.14
C PHE A 146 -0.83 9.56 22.75
N GLY A 147 -1.61 8.62 23.24
CA GLY A 147 -3.05 8.57 22.96
C GLY A 147 -3.40 8.51 21.45
N PRO A 148 -4.69 8.42 21.12
CA PRO A 148 -5.15 8.08 19.78
C PRO A 148 -5.33 9.34 18.95
N ALA A 149 -4.29 9.74 18.25
CA ALA A 149 -4.34 10.54 17.05
C ALA A 149 -3.05 10.25 16.26
N ILE A 150 -2.89 10.70 15.00
CA ILE A 150 -1.80 10.29 14.06
C ILE A 150 -2.24 8.95 13.48
N THR A 151 -3.20 8.98 12.58
CA THR A 151 -2.86 8.97 11.16
C THR A 151 -4.14 8.86 10.37
N ASP A 152 -4.56 9.96 9.76
CA ASP A 152 -5.40 9.89 8.59
C ASP A 152 -4.91 10.87 7.55
N THR A 153 -5.09 10.44 6.30
CA THR A 153 -5.00 11.15 5.01
C THR A 153 -3.67 11.75 4.61
N ALA A 154 -3.28 11.47 3.37
CA ALA A 154 -3.01 12.58 2.46
C ALA A 154 -3.01 12.17 0.99
N ILE A 155 -4.02 12.67 0.30
CA ILE A 155 -3.94 13.68 -0.77
C ILE A 155 -2.62 13.71 -1.54
N SER A 156 -2.71 13.16 -2.76
CA SER A 156 -1.78 13.26 -3.86
C SER A 156 -1.44 14.71 -4.23
N HIS A 157 -0.15 15.04 -4.26
CA HIS A 157 0.35 16.01 -5.22
C HIS A 157 0.66 15.25 -6.51
N GLU A 158 -0.09 15.53 -7.58
CA GLU A 158 0.23 15.10 -8.93
C GLU A 158 1.60 15.67 -9.33
N SER A 159 2.60 14.80 -9.42
CA SER A 159 3.79 15.03 -10.23
C SER A 159 3.55 14.31 -11.57
N PRO A 160 3.68 15.01 -12.72
CA PRO A 160 3.35 14.44 -14.02
C PRO A 160 4.55 13.64 -14.55
N TYR A 161 4.82 12.47 -13.98
CA TYR A 161 5.75 11.52 -14.59
C TYR A 161 5.00 10.54 -15.48
N ARG A 162 4.99 10.86 -16.77
CA ARG A 162 4.73 9.89 -17.84
C ARG A 162 5.97 8.99 -17.97
N ASP A 163 5.89 7.78 -17.45
CA ASP A 163 6.72 6.69 -17.98
C ASP A 163 6.25 6.39 -19.41
N ASN A 164 6.88 7.08 -20.35
CA ASN A 164 6.70 6.86 -21.77
C ASN A 164 7.48 5.59 -22.15
N GLU A 165 6.94 4.40 -21.85
CA GLU A 165 7.37 3.20 -22.57
C GLU A 165 6.71 3.17 -23.95
N SER A 166 7.38 3.82 -24.89
CA SER A 166 7.11 3.68 -26.31
C SER A 166 8.39 3.95 -27.09
N THR A 167 8.76 2.95 -27.89
CA THR A 167 9.81 2.93 -28.92
C THR A 167 11.24 2.89 -28.42
N ALA A 168 12.00 1.91 -28.93
CA ALA A 168 13.45 1.97 -28.98
C ALA A 168 13.86 3.31 -29.60
N TRP A 169 14.23 4.25 -28.75
CA TRP A 169 14.58 5.60 -29.15
C TRP A 169 16.10 5.63 -29.40
N PRO A 170 16.58 6.21 -30.51
CA PRO A 170 18.01 6.42 -30.70
C PRO A 170 18.61 7.19 -29.52
N ARG A 171 19.71 6.74 -28.88
CA ARG A 171 20.37 7.42 -27.73
C ARG A 171 20.54 8.93 -27.93
N MET A 172 20.81 9.34 -29.18
CA MET A 172 20.93 10.74 -29.58
C MET A 172 19.66 11.57 -29.28
N GLU A 173 18.47 11.03 -29.49
CA GLU A 173 17.23 11.75 -29.21
C GLU A 173 16.97 11.91 -27.72
N LEU A 174 17.33 10.90 -26.91
CA LEU A 174 17.27 11.05 -25.45
C LEU A 174 18.21 12.18 -25.01
N ALA A 175 19.45 12.18 -25.50
CA ALA A 175 20.43 13.25 -25.27
C ALA A 175 19.89 14.64 -25.66
N LEU A 176 19.34 14.79 -26.87
CA LEU A 176 18.77 16.07 -27.32
C LEU A 176 17.58 16.50 -26.47
N SER A 177 16.69 15.57 -26.11
CA SER A 177 15.54 15.85 -25.25
C SER A 177 15.95 16.31 -23.85
N THR A 178 17.01 15.72 -23.29
CA THR A 178 17.57 16.11 -21.99
C THR A 178 18.23 17.49 -22.05
N LEU A 179 19.06 17.76 -23.06
CA LEU A 179 19.75 19.04 -23.22
C LEU A 179 18.80 20.23 -23.48
N LEU A 180 17.65 19.99 -24.12
CA LEU A 180 16.61 21.01 -24.29
C LEU A 180 16.12 21.58 -22.96
N HIS A 181 16.21 20.79 -21.89
CA HIS A 181 15.76 21.18 -20.56
C HIS A 181 16.87 21.72 -19.65
N PHE A 182 18.11 21.83 -20.13
CA PHE A 182 19.19 22.47 -19.36
C PHE A 182 18.78 23.92 -19.01
N PRO A 183 18.89 24.38 -17.75
CA PRO A 183 18.48 25.75 -17.39
C PRO A 183 19.18 26.81 -18.25
N THR A 184 18.56 27.95 -18.56
CA THR A 184 19.27 29.05 -19.25
C THR A 184 20.30 29.73 -18.35
N ALA A 185 21.22 30.52 -18.94
CA ALA A 185 22.26 31.22 -18.18
C ALA A 185 21.66 32.10 -17.08
N ARG A 186 20.59 32.85 -17.41
CA ARG A 186 19.83 33.65 -16.44
C ARG A 186 19.29 32.82 -15.29
N THR A 187 18.72 31.64 -15.57
CA THR A 187 18.20 30.75 -14.53
C THR A 187 19.32 30.17 -13.69
N CYS A 188 20.43 29.75 -14.31
CA CYS A 188 21.62 29.32 -13.59
C CYS A 188 22.11 30.41 -12.63
N ASP A 189 22.22 31.67 -13.07
CA ASP A 189 22.64 32.80 -12.22
C ASP A 189 21.69 32.99 -11.02
N MET A 190 20.38 32.90 -11.26
CA MET A 190 19.38 33.00 -10.20
C MET A 190 19.44 31.82 -9.21
N LEU A 191 19.74 30.60 -9.69
CA LEU A 191 19.88 29.41 -8.86
C LEU A 191 21.22 29.37 -8.08
N VAL A 192 22.30 29.90 -8.66
CA VAL A 192 23.62 30.05 -8.00
C VAL A 192 23.57 31.13 -6.92
N THR A 193 22.67 32.12 -7.05
CA THR A 193 22.47 33.14 -6.02
C THR A 193 22.03 32.48 -4.70
N GLY A 194 22.90 32.58 -3.68
CA GLY A 194 22.69 31.96 -2.37
C GLY A 194 23.21 30.52 -2.25
N LEU A 195 23.92 29.98 -3.25
CA LEU A 195 24.44 28.60 -3.25
C LEU A 195 25.37 28.31 -2.07
N HIS A 196 26.12 29.29 -1.60
CA HIS A 196 26.99 29.19 -0.42
C HIS A 196 26.22 29.08 0.90
N HIS A 197 24.92 29.37 0.92
CA HIS A 197 24.02 29.10 2.06
C HIS A 197 23.43 27.68 2.01
N ILE A 198 23.55 27.00 0.87
CA ILE A 198 23.20 25.59 0.72
C ILE A 198 24.39 24.78 1.26
N HIS A 199 24.50 24.72 2.59
CA HIS A 199 25.35 23.74 3.23
C HIS A 199 24.68 22.39 3.07
N ASP A 200 24.94 21.74 1.93
CA ASP A 200 24.56 20.38 1.65
C ASP A 200 25.84 19.60 1.35
N VAL A 201 26.09 18.55 2.14
CA VAL A 201 27.26 17.68 2.03
C VAL A 201 27.32 16.90 0.70
N TRP A 202 26.28 17.00 -0.11
CA TRP A 202 26.13 16.40 -1.44
C TRP A 202 26.47 17.37 -2.58
N VAL A 203 26.70 18.66 -2.30
CA VAL A 203 26.97 19.68 -3.32
C VAL A 203 28.31 20.36 -3.03
N SER A 204 29.14 20.50 -4.07
CA SER A 204 30.32 21.38 -4.02
C SER A 204 30.00 22.69 -4.76
N PRO A 205 29.77 23.81 -4.05
CA PRO A 205 29.49 25.10 -4.68
C PRO A 205 30.56 25.52 -5.68
N THR A 206 31.85 25.33 -5.35
CA THR A 206 32.95 25.74 -6.22
C THR A 206 32.99 24.90 -7.50
N MET A 207 32.77 23.58 -7.40
CA MET A 207 32.73 22.71 -8.59
C MET A 207 31.53 23.03 -9.48
N ILE A 208 30.35 23.23 -8.89
CA ILE A 208 29.13 23.56 -9.64
C ILE A 208 29.31 24.89 -10.39
N GLN A 209 29.77 25.93 -9.71
CA GLN A 209 29.96 27.25 -10.33
C GLN A 209 30.97 27.18 -11.48
N SER A 210 32.14 26.57 -11.24
CA SER A 210 33.16 26.45 -12.28
C SER A 210 32.68 25.62 -13.48
N CYS A 211 31.98 24.49 -13.24
CA CYS A 211 31.46 23.67 -14.33
C CYS A 211 30.37 24.40 -15.13
N LEU A 212 29.50 25.17 -14.46
CA LEU A 212 28.49 25.99 -15.15
C LEU A 212 29.15 27.07 -16.02
N GLU A 213 30.14 27.79 -15.49
CA GLU A 213 30.90 28.79 -16.25
C GLU A 213 31.55 28.16 -17.50
N GLN A 214 32.12 26.96 -17.38
CA GLN A 214 32.71 26.24 -18.51
C GLN A 214 31.67 25.76 -19.52
N VAL A 215 30.52 25.23 -19.07
CA VAL A 215 29.41 24.83 -19.96
C VAL A 215 28.94 26.03 -20.79
N TRP A 216 28.76 27.19 -20.16
CA TRP A 216 28.35 28.41 -20.87
C TRP A 216 29.45 29.01 -21.72
N THR A 217 30.72 28.84 -21.36
CA THR A 217 31.83 29.29 -22.19
C THR A 217 31.94 28.47 -23.49
N GLU A 218 31.76 27.16 -23.42
CA GLU A 218 31.97 26.22 -24.54
C GLU A 218 30.72 26.01 -25.41
N TYR A 219 29.52 26.09 -24.82
CA TYR A 219 28.27 25.70 -25.47
C TYR A 219 27.18 26.79 -25.47
N ALA A 220 27.52 28.06 -25.19
CA ALA A 220 26.54 29.16 -25.23
C ALA A 220 25.82 29.31 -26.57
N ASP A 221 26.51 29.09 -27.70
CA ASP A 221 25.95 29.09 -29.04
C ASP A 221 24.92 27.96 -29.25
N CYS A 222 25.11 26.81 -28.58
CA CYS A 222 24.18 25.68 -28.59
C CYS A 222 22.98 25.86 -27.64
N LEU A 223 23.23 26.36 -26.42
CA LEU A 223 22.32 26.42 -25.28
C LEU A 223 21.54 27.74 -25.14
N GLY A 224 21.65 28.64 -26.12
CA GLY A 224 20.98 29.94 -26.10
C GLY A 224 19.45 29.89 -25.94
N GLU A 225 18.81 31.06 -25.77
CA GLU A 225 17.37 31.17 -25.50
C GLU A 225 16.47 30.61 -26.62
N SER A 226 16.99 30.49 -27.85
CA SER A 226 16.29 29.95 -29.03
C SER A 226 16.78 28.54 -29.43
N ARG A 227 17.40 27.79 -28.50
CA ARG A 227 17.95 26.46 -28.75
C ARG A 227 16.96 25.53 -29.45
N THR A 228 17.46 24.75 -30.41
CA THR A 228 16.70 23.73 -31.13
C THR A 228 17.42 22.38 -31.03
N ARG A 229 16.79 21.31 -31.54
CA ARG A 229 17.45 20.00 -31.61
C ARG A 229 18.72 20.07 -32.47
N GLU A 230 18.70 20.85 -33.54
CA GLU A 230 19.83 21.04 -34.44
C GLU A 230 20.98 21.79 -33.77
N SER A 231 20.68 22.84 -32.98
CA SER A 231 21.74 23.59 -32.28
C SER A 231 22.43 22.75 -31.20
N LEU A 232 21.72 21.83 -30.56
CA LEU A 232 22.23 20.95 -29.50
C LEU A 232 22.99 19.71 -30.01
N MET A 233 22.89 19.42 -31.32
CA MET A 233 23.52 18.25 -31.94
C MET A 233 25.04 18.23 -31.79
N ARG A 234 25.68 19.41 -31.79
CA ARG A 234 27.13 19.54 -31.55
C ARG A 234 27.48 19.08 -30.14
N MET A 235 26.88 19.71 -29.13
CA MET A 235 27.10 19.38 -27.73
C MET A 235 26.81 17.90 -27.42
N ALA A 236 25.72 17.34 -27.94
CA ALA A 236 25.39 15.92 -27.73
C ALA A 236 26.47 14.99 -28.29
N LYS A 237 27.03 15.29 -29.47
CA LYS A 237 28.12 14.49 -30.07
C LYS A 237 29.40 14.61 -29.27
N ASP A 238 29.77 15.82 -28.84
CA ASP A 238 30.97 16.06 -28.03
C ASP A 238 30.91 15.27 -26.72
N LEU A 239 29.75 15.26 -26.04
CA LEU A 239 29.51 14.46 -24.83
C LEU A 239 29.66 12.95 -25.07
N PHE A 240 29.10 12.41 -26.16
CA PHE A 240 29.26 10.98 -26.49
C PHE A 240 30.72 10.63 -26.81
N LEU A 241 31.44 11.49 -27.54
CA LEU A 241 32.87 11.28 -27.83
C LEU A 241 33.72 11.30 -26.54
N ASN A 242 33.37 12.16 -25.59
CA ASN A 242 34.05 12.22 -24.30
C ASN A 242 33.81 10.98 -23.45
N ASP A 243 32.61 10.38 -23.48
CA ASP A 243 32.32 9.10 -22.82
C ASP A 243 33.11 7.91 -23.41
N GLU A 244 33.46 7.96 -24.70
CA GLU A 244 34.28 6.92 -25.35
C GLU A 244 35.75 6.96 -24.88
N SER A 245 36.22 8.12 -24.44
CA SER A 245 37.57 8.29 -23.92
C SER A 245 37.65 7.84 -22.45
N SER A 246 38.74 7.18 -22.06
CA SER A 246 38.96 6.87 -20.64
C SER A 246 38.94 8.15 -19.81
N PRO A 247 38.39 8.14 -18.59
CA PRO A 247 38.52 9.25 -17.67
C PRO A 247 40.00 9.62 -17.53
N PRO A 248 40.35 10.91 -17.36
CA PRO A 248 41.73 11.29 -17.06
C PRO A 248 42.22 10.42 -15.90
N SER A 249 43.12 9.48 -16.20
CA SER A 249 43.70 8.61 -15.18
C SER A 249 44.48 9.53 -14.27
N GLY A 250 44.00 9.68 -13.03
CA GLY A 250 44.67 10.50 -12.03
C GLY A 250 46.01 9.91 -11.67
N ASN A 251 47.01 10.09 -12.52
CA ASN A 251 48.39 9.83 -12.20
C ASN A 251 48.74 10.77 -11.05
N HIS A 252 48.91 10.18 -9.88
CA HIS A 252 49.17 10.80 -8.58
C HIS A 252 50.43 11.67 -8.51
N GLU A 253 51.10 11.94 -9.64
CA GLU A 253 52.42 12.56 -9.73
C GLU A 253 52.51 13.73 -10.73
N SER A 254 51.42 14.14 -11.41
CA SER A 254 51.47 15.32 -12.29
C SER A 254 51.27 16.63 -11.51
N GLU A 255 52.13 17.63 -11.77
CA GLU A 255 51.99 19.01 -11.26
C GLU A 255 50.62 19.64 -11.60
N ASP A 256 49.94 19.13 -12.63
CA ASP A 256 48.64 19.62 -13.11
C ASP A 256 47.50 19.49 -12.09
N ILE A 257 47.60 18.58 -11.10
CA ILE A 257 46.58 18.40 -10.04
C ILE A 257 46.45 19.66 -9.16
N PHE A 258 47.51 20.46 -9.05
CA PHE A 258 47.51 21.70 -8.28
C PHE A 258 47.22 22.95 -9.12
N ASN A 259 47.04 22.81 -10.43
CA ASN A 259 46.68 23.91 -11.31
C ASN A 259 45.14 24.06 -11.32
N PRO A 260 44.55 25.18 -10.86
CA PRO A 260 43.09 25.32 -10.73
C PRO A 260 42.29 25.00 -12.01
N PRO A 261 42.71 25.43 -13.23
CA PRO A 261 42.05 25.01 -14.47
C PRO A 261 42.27 23.52 -14.77
N GLY A 262 43.43 22.94 -14.44
CA GLY A 262 43.78 21.55 -14.74
C GLY A 262 42.89 20.54 -14.02
N TRP A 263 42.63 20.75 -12.73
CA TRP A 263 41.70 19.93 -11.94
C TRP A 263 40.23 20.15 -12.34
N MET A 264 39.83 21.40 -12.60
CA MET A 264 38.44 21.71 -12.98
C MET A 264 38.08 21.21 -14.40
N ASN A 265 39.06 21.12 -15.30
CA ASN A 265 38.91 20.56 -16.65
C ASN A 265 38.73 19.03 -16.68
N TRP A 266 38.90 18.33 -15.56
CA TRP A 266 38.55 16.90 -15.46
C TRP A 266 37.04 16.67 -15.49
N PHE A 267 36.27 17.72 -15.19
CA PHE A 267 34.84 17.66 -14.93
C PHE A 267 34.05 18.59 -15.87
N GLY A 268 34.67 19.63 -16.43
CA GLY A 268 34.03 20.59 -17.34
C GLY A 268 34.81 20.85 -18.63
N GLY A 269 34.28 21.77 -19.45
CA GLY A 269 34.95 22.25 -20.66
C GLY A 269 35.00 21.20 -21.77
N PRO A 270 36.13 21.05 -22.50
CA PRO A 270 36.29 20.07 -23.57
C PRO A 270 36.11 18.61 -23.14
N SER A 271 36.25 18.31 -21.84
CA SER A 271 36.12 16.97 -21.26
C SER A 271 34.78 16.74 -20.57
N LEU A 272 33.79 17.62 -20.77
CA LEU A 272 32.46 17.49 -20.17
C LEU A 272 31.84 16.13 -20.55
N ARG A 273 31.28 15.43 -19.57
CA ARG A 273 30.60 14.14 -19.73
C ARG A 273 29.17 14.15 -19.19
N TRP A 274 28.40 13.12 -19.52
CA TRP A 274 27.01 12.99 -19.07
C TRP A 274 26.88 12.92 -17.54
N GLU A 275 27.84 12.33 -16.81
CA GLU A 275 27.80 12.27 -15.35
C GLU A 275 27.82 13.66 -14.72
N MET A 276 28.65 14.57 -15.24
CA MET A 276 28.70 15.94 -14.73
C MET A 276 27.42 16.70 -15.04
N LEU A 277 26.84 16.52 -16.24
CA LEU A 277 25.53 17.08 -16.54
C LEU A 277 24.46 16.53 -15.60
N GLY A 278 24.51 15.24 -15.27
CA GLY A 278 23.63 14.63 -14.27
C GLY A 278 23.79 15.25 -12.87
N ILE A 279 25.03 15.60 -12.48
CA ILE A 279 25.32 16.34 -11.24
C ILE A 279 24.73 17.75 -11.29
N LEU A 280 24.90 18.47 -12.41
CA LEU A 280 24.35 19.83 -12.61
C LEU A 280 22.83 19.84 -12.60
N PHE A 281 22.17 18.87 -13.26
CA PHE A 281 20.72 18.71 -13.18
C PHE A 281 20.26 18.38 -11.76
N SER A 282 20.96 17.47 -11.07
CA SER A 282 20.64 17.13 -9.68
C SER A 282 20.73 18.36 -8.77
N TRP A 283 21.81 19.14 -8.93
CA TRP A 283 22.00 20.42 -8.25
C TRP A 283 20.88 21.41 -8.56
N ALA A 284 20.55 21.64 -9.84
CA ALA A 284 19.51 22.57 -10.24
C ALA A 284 18.15 22.17 -9.64
N GLY A 285 17.85 20.87 -9.59
CA GLY A 285 16.64 20.35 -8.96
C GLY A 285 16.59 20.64 -7.45
N MET A 286 17.70 20.42 -6.74
CA MET A 286 17.80 20.76 -5.31
C MET A 286 17.70 22.28 -5.10
N ALA A 287 18.34 23.08 -5.95
CA ALA A 287 18.27 24.54 -5.90
C ALA A 287 16.85 25.05 -6.12
N PHE A 288 16.10 24.51 -7.10
CA PHE A 288 14.68 24.81 -7.28
C PHE A 288 13.86 24.46 -6.03
N LYS A 289 14.09 23.28 -5.43
CA LYS A 289 13.46 22.91 -4.16
C LYS A 289 13.82 23.89 -3.03
N HIS A 290 14.98 24.52 -3.05
CA HIS A 290 15.38 25.47 -2.00
C HIS A 290 14.76 26.86 -2.16
N LYS A 291 14.35 27.24 -3.38
CA LYS A 291 13.67 28.53 -3.63
C LYS A 291 12.29 28.61 -2.97
N GLN A 292 11.86 29.83 -2.67
CA GLN A 292 10.51 30.13 -2.18
C GLN A 292 9.51 30.09 -3.33
N GLU A 293 8.22 29.85 -3.04
CA GLU A 293 7.20 29.72 -4.09
C GLU A 293 7.01 30.99 -4.92
N TRP A 294 7.30 32.16 -4.34
CA TRP A 294 7.27 33.48 -4.99
C TRP A 294 8.64 33.94 -5.51
N ASP A 295 9.64 33.05 -5.58
CA ASP A 295 10.95 33.43 -6.13
C ASP A 295 10.80 33.77 -7.63
N PRO A 296 11.34 34.91 -8.10
CA PRO A 296 11.18 35.35 -9.50
C PRO A 296 11.71 34.36 -10.54
N VAL A 297 12.50 33.34 -10.14
CA VAL A 297 12.96 32.30 -11.06
C VAL A 297 11.78 31.53 -11.67
N PHE A 298 10.66 31.41 -10.95
CA PHE A 298 9.46 30.71 -11.41
C PHE A 298 8.62 31.52 -12.39
N ASP A 299 8.82 32.84 -12.45
CA ASP A 299 8.16 33.74 -13.41
C ASP A 299 8.86 33.77 -14.78
N LEU A 300 10.02 33.11 -14.92
CA LEU A 300 10.75 33.07 -16.18
C LEU A 300 9.98 32.27 -17.25
N PRO A 301 9.94 32.74 -18.52
CA PRO A 301 9.20 32.06 -19.58
C PRO A 301 9.56 30.58 -19.78
N GLU A 302 10.83 30.22 -19.55
CA GLU A 302 11.33 28.84 -19.63
C GLU A 302 10.77 27.89 -18.57
N GLN A 303 10.23 28.43 -17.46
CA GLN A 303 9.60 27.60 -16.44
C GLN A 303 8.22 27.11 -16.86
N GLN A 304 7.55 27.79 -17.80
CA GLN A 304 6.26 27.36 -18.35
C GLN A 304 5.19 27.12 -17.26
N GLY A 305 5.18 27.94 -16.21
CA GLY A 305 4.27 27.80 -15.08
C GLY A 305 4.63 26.69 -14.08
N ARG A 306 5.83 26.10 -14.17
CA ARG A 306 6.34 25.15 -13.16
C ARG A 306 6.58 25.87 -11.83
N ASN A 307 6.26 25.18 -10.74
CA ASN A 307 6.58 25.59 -9.37
C ASN A 307 7.86 24.87 -8.90
N ARG A 308 8.32 25.16 -7.68
CA ARG A 308 9.52 24.52 -7.10
C ARG A 308 9.53 23.00 -7.17
N HIS A 309 8.38 22.34 -6.98
CA HIS A 309 8.29 20.88 -7.01
C HIS A 309 8.40 20.36 -8.44
N THR A 310 7.59 20.88 -9.37
CA THR A 310 7.57 20.41 -10.76
C THR A 310 8.82 20.82 -11.55
N ALA A 311 9.44 21.97 -11.22
CA ALA A 311 10.74 22.36 -11.75
C ALA A 311 11.83 21.37 -11.32
N ALA A 312 11.87 21.03 -10.02
CA ALA A 312 12.84 20.06 -9.49
C ALA A 312 12.63 18.65 -10.04
N ASP A 313 11.38 18.21 -10.17
CA ASP A 313 11.04 16.91 -10.72
C ASP A 313 11.40 16.78 -12.20
N LYS A 314 11.32 17.89 -12.95
CA LYS A 314 11.85 17.93 -14.32
C LYS A 314 13.38 17.81 -14.36
N MET A 315 14.09 18.42 -13.41
CA MET A 315 15.54 18.25 -13.31
C MET A 315 15.91 16.81 -12.89
N ARG A 316 15.08 16.15 -12.08
CA ARG A 316 15.22 14.72 -11.76
C ARG A 316 15.13 13.85 -13.03
N GLU A 317 14.25 14.18 -13.99
CA GLU A 317 14.14 13.44 -15.27
C GLU A 317 15.45 13.50 -16.00
N CYS A 318 15.98 14.72 -16.09
CA CYS A 318 17.18 15.02 -16.84
C CYS A 318 18.41 14.36 -16.20
N ALA A 319 18.52 14.40 -14.87
CA ALA A 319 19.58 13.71 -14.14
C ALA A 319 19.54 12.18 -14.35
N ALA A 320 18.36 11.57 -14.27
CA ALA A 320 18.20 10.14 -14.53
C ALA A 320 18.50 9.76 -15.98
N ALA A 321 18.12 10.62 -16.93
CA ALA A 321 18.48 10.45 -18.34
C ALA A 321 20.00 10.51 -18.56
N CYS A 322 20.71 11.41 -17.89
CA CYS A 322 22.18 11.46 -17.94
C CYS A 322 22.83 10.17 -17.44
N VAL A 323 22.34 9.59 -16.32
CA VAL A 323 22.81 8.28 -15.84
C VAL A 323 22.57 7.20 -16.89
N LYS A 324 21.38 7.17 -17.51
CA LYS A 324 21.08 6.21 -18.58
C LYS A 324 21.96 6.40 -19.81
N LEU A 325 22.27 7.65 -20.17
CA LEU A 325 23.11 7.98 -21.31
C LEU A 325 24.56 7.52 -21.13
N SER A 326 25.03 7.34 -19.89
CA SER A 326 26.37 6.83 -19.57
C SER A 326 26.49 5.29 -19.58
N GLU A 327 25.41 4.53 -19.77
CA GLU A 327 25.40 3.06 -19.59
C GLU A 327 26.28 2.28 -20.59
N ASP A 328 26.44 2.77 -21.83
CA ASP A 328 27.20 2.01 -22.86
C ASP A 328 28.73 2.03 -22.61
N TYR A 329 29.22 2.99 -21.82
CA TYR A 329 30.63 3.11 -21.40
C TYR A 329 30.73 3.19 -19.88
N PHE A 330 29.92 2.38 -19.18
CA PHE A 330 29.76 2.43 -17.73
C PHE A 330 31.03 2.01 -16.97
N GLU A 331 31.94 2.97 -16.76
CA GLU A 331 33.04 2.87 -15.82
C GLU A 331 32.65 3.54 -14.50
N ILE A 332 32.80 2.80 -13.39
CA ILE A 332 32.45 3.30 -12.07
C ILE A 332 33.57 4.23 -11.56
N SER A 333 33.50 5.49 -11.97
CA SER A 333 34.41 6.58 -11.56
C SER A 333 33.91 7.34 -10.32
N ASP A 334 34.77 8.15 -9.70
CA ASP A 334 34.39 9.08 -8.62
C ASP A 334 33.21 9.97 -9.05
N THR A 335 33.23 10.47 -10.29
CA THR A 335 32.16 11.31 -10.88
C THR A 335 30.84 10.55 -11.00
N MET A 336 30.88 9.30 -11.44
CA MET A 336 29.69 8.45 -11.54
C MET A 336 29.08 8.23 -10.16
N VAL A 337 29.91 7.95 -9.15
CA VAL A 337 29.44 7.78 -7.76
C VAL A 337 28.75 9.06 -7.28
N ILE A 338 29.30 10.24 -7.56
CA ILE A 338 28.69 11.53 -7.21
C ILE A 338 27.39 11.76 -7.98
N CYS A 339 27.35 11.44 -9.27
CA CYS A 339 26.16 11.58 -10.10
C CYS A 339 25.01 10.71 -9.58
N LEU A 340 25.27 9.42 -9.35
CA LEU A 340 24.28 8.49 -8.78
C LEU A 340 23.81 8.96 -7.40
N LYS A 341 24.75 9.41 -6.56
CA LYS A 341 24.50 9.90 -5.22
C LYS A 341 23.61 11.15 -5.22
N ASN A 342 23.93 12.16 -6.03
CA ASN A 342 23.19 13.42 -6.10
C ASN A 342 21.83 13.22 -6.77
N SER A 343 21.76 12.36 -7.80
CA SER A 343 20.50 11.98 -8.43
C SER A 343 19.58 11.28 -7.44
N THR A 344 20.12 10.32 -6.67
CA THR A 344 19.37 9.62 -5.62
C THR A 344 18.94 10.59 -4.51
N LYS A 345 19.79 11.57 -4.14
CA LYS A 345 19.45 12.60 -3.15
C LYS A 345 18.31 13.49 -3.64
N LEU A 346 18.35 13.97 -4.89
CA LEU A 346 17.26 14.75 -5.47
C LEU A 346 15.97 13.92 -5.52
N GLN A 347 16.06 12.64 -5.86
CA GLN A 347 14.92 11.73 -5.86
C GLN A 347 14.31 11.54 -4.46
N SER A 348 15.16 11.41 -3.44
CA SER A 348 14.82 11.46 -2.01
C SER A 348 14.02 12.72 -1.67
N MET A 349 14.45 13.87 -2.21
CA MET A 349 13.80 15.17 -2.05
C MET A 349 12.49 15.36 -2.82
N ILE A 350 12.06 14.41 -3.65
CA ILE A 350 10.82 14.52 -4.44
C ILE A 350 9.81 13.42 -4.09
N ILE A 351 10.26 12.16 -4.01
CA ILE A 351 9.38 10.98 -3.90
C ILE A 351 9.18 10.53 -2.44
N SER A 352 10.01 11.01 -1.51
CA SER A 352 10.19 10.57 -0.10
C SER A 352 11.37 9.61 0.10
N ASP A 353 12.10 9.80 1.21
CA ASP A 353 13.16 8.92 1.72
C ASP A 353 12.62 7.55 2.14
N GLU A 354 11.33 7.50 2.38
CA GLU A 354 10.61 6.29 2.74
C GLU A 354 10.14 5.50 1.51
N SER A 355 10.30 6.09 0.32
CA SER A 355 10.06 5.39 -0.91
C SER A 355 11.06 4.27 -1.03
N ASP A 356 10.47 3.13 -1.29
CA ASP A 356 11.13 2.08 -1.95
C ASP A 356 12.11 2.50 -2.99
N ARG A 357 11.66 3.21 -4.03
CA ARG A 357 12.45 3.66 -5.17
C ARG A 357 13.69 4.47 -4.77
N THR A 358 13.75 5.01 -3.56
CA THR A 358 14.97 5.65 -3.04
C THR A 358 15.97 4.62 -2.45
N ARG A 359 15.49 3.51 -1.88
CA ARG A 359 16.31 2.49 -1.15
C ARG A 359 17.29 1.64 -1.97
N VAL A 360 16.85 0.84 -2.94
CA VAL A 360 17.70 0.22 -3.98
C VAL A 360 18.55 1.26 -4.70
N ASP A 361 18.10 2.50 -4.91
CA ASP A 361 18.89 3.51 -5.62
C ASP A 361 20.09 3.89 -4.74
N TYR A 362 19.87 4.10 -3.42
CA TYR A 362 20.97 4.16 -2.45
C TYR A 362 21.79 2.86 -2.38
N GLY A 363 21.17 1.68 -2.57
CA GLY A 363 21.88 0.40 -2.69
C GLY A 363 22.84 0.36 -3.89
N THR A 364 22.41 0.89 -5.03
CA THR A 364 23.20 1.07 -6.25
C THR A 364 24.34 2.04 -6.00
N VAL A 365 24.08 3.21 -5.39
CA VAL A 365 25.12 4.18 -5.02
C VAL A 365 26.18 3.55 -4.12
N ARG A 366 25.78 2.78 -3.10
CA ARG A 366 26.72 2.10 -2.19
C ARG A 366 27.53 1.01 -2.91
N SER A 367 26.91 0.29 -3.84
CA SER A 367 27.61 -0.72 -4.65
C SER A 367 28.63 -0.06 -5.57
N ALA A 368 28.27 1.05 -6.22
CA ALA A 368 29.18 1.87 -7.02
C ALA A 368 30.32 2.44 -6.17
N PHE A 369 30.04 2.94 -4.97
CA PHE A 369 31.05 3.42 -4.02
C PHE A 369 32.07 2.34 -3.63
N ILE A 370 31.61 1.10 -3.40
CA ILE A 370 32.50 -0.03 -3.12
C ILE A 370 33.32 -0.39 -4.37
N ALA A 371 32.67 -0.48 -5.52
CA ALA A 371 33.32 -0.83 -6.79
C ALA A 371 34.40 0.19 -7.22
N ALA A 372 34.18 1.48 -6.95
CA ALA A 372 35.16 2.55 -7.14
C ALA A 372 36.35 2.48 -6.14
N GLY A 373 36.34 1.55 -5.18
CA GLY A 373 37.39 1.44 -4.16
C GLY A 373 37.37 2.52 -3.08
N LEU A 374 36.38 3.42 -3.11
CA LEU A 374 36.29 4.57 -2.19
C LEU A 374 36.01 4.18 -0.73
N HIS A 375 35.55 2.94 -0.50
CA HIS A 375 35.37 2.37 0.83
C HIS A 375 36.69 2.04 1.54
N ARG A 376 37.83 1.97 0.83
CA ARG A 376 39.15 1.63 1.40
C ARG A 376 40.23 2.58 0.88
N LEU A 377 40.11 3.85 1.25
CA LEU A 377 41.10 4.84 0.85
C LEU A 377 42.39 4.67 1.66
N PRO A 378 43.57 4.67 1.02
CA PRO A 378 44.85 4.62 1.73
C PRO A 378 45.10 5.93 2.49
N ALA A 379 46.02 5.88 3.46
CA ALA A 379 46.56 7.10 4.03
C ALA A 379 47.31 7.89 2.94
N PHE A 380 46.88 9.12 2.69
CA PHE A 380 47.51 9.98 1.68
C PHE A 380 48.85 10.50 2.19
N LYS A 381 49.91 10.38 1.37
CA LYS A 381 51.26 10.87 1.70
C LYS A 381 51.37 12.40 1.64
N GLU A 382 50.64 13.02 0.71
CA GLU A 382 50.55 14.47 0.51
C GLU A 382 49.07 14.87 0.46
N VAL A 383 48.74 16.04 1.01
CA VAL A 383 47.40 16.62 0.95
C VAL A 383 47.23 17.29 -0.41
N THR A 384 46.36 16.72 -1.25
CA THR A 384 46.00 17.22 -2.59
C THR A 384 44.50 17.48 -2.72
N PRO A 385 44.05 18.26 -3.72
CA PRO A 385 42.63 18.44 -4.00
C PRO A 385 41.87 17.12 -4.16
N LEU A 386 42.44 16.16 -4.90
CA LEU A 386 41.91 14.80 -5.06
C LEU A 386 41.78 14.05 -3.74
N SER A 387 42.81 14.13 -2.88
CA SER A 387 42.78 13.45 -1.57
C SER A 387 41.66 13.99 -0.67
N GLN A 388 41.43 15.31 -0.68
CA GLN A 388 40.39 15.95 0.10
C GLN A 388 39.00 15.66 -0.49
N HIS A 389 38.87 15.71 -1.82
CA HIS A 389 37.64 15.36 -2.51
C HIS A 389 37.19 13.93 -2.20
N ARG A 390 38.09 12.95 -2.30
CA ARG A 390 37.82 11.54 -1.97
C ARG A 390 37.51 11.33 -0.48
N SER A 391 38.21 12.02 0.41
CA SER A 391 37.95 11.95 1.85
C SER A 391 36.56 12.50 2.21
N SER A 392 36.15 13.61 1.59
CA SER A 392 34.81 14.19 1.72
C SER A 392 33.74 13.26 1.14
N LEU A 393 33.96 12.69 -0.04
CA LEU A 393 33.02 11.74 -0.66
C LEU A 393 32.87 10.47 0.19
N ALA A 394 33.96 9.88 0.66
CA ALA A 394 33.95 8.68 1.50
C ALA A 394 33.32 8.93 2.87
N SER A 395 33.67 10.04 3.54
CA SER A 395 33.09 10.41 4.83
C SER A 395 31.60 10.70 4.72
N SER A 396 31.18 11.43 3.67
CA SER A 396 29.76 11.72 3.45
C SER A 396 28.96 10.46 3.11
N MET A 397 29.49 9.55 2.27
CA MET A 397 28.84 8.27 1.97
C MET A 397 28.74 7.34 3.19
N TYR A 398 29.79 7.26 4.00
CA TYR A 398 29.80 6.46 5.21
C TYR A 398 28.79 6.99 6.23
N TYR A 399 28.73 8.31 6.41
CA TYR A 399 27.70 8.98 7.19
C TYR A 399 26.28 8.71 6.68
N LEU A 400 26.04 8.86 5.36
CA LEU A 400 24.72 8.63 4.75
C LEU A 400 24.21 7.21 4.98
N ASP A 401 25.10 6.23 4.81
CA ASP A 401 24.75 4.83 5.05
C ASP A 401 24.18 4.64 6.45
N LYS A 402 24.78 5.28 7.47
CA LYS A 402 24.31 5.15 8.85
C LYS A 402 23.04 5.92 9.08
N CYS A 403 22.93 7.14 8.57
CA CYS A 403 21.72 7.94 8.71
C CYS A 403 20.51 7.28 8.07
N GLU A 404 20.64 6.77 6.84
CA GLU A 404 19.57 6.04 6.16
C GLU A 404 19.22 4.72 6.84
N SER A 405 20.22 4.02 7.35
CA SER A 405 20.06 2.74 8.08
C SER A 405 19.36 2.94 9.42
N LEU A 406 19.73 3.98 10.17
CA LEU A 406 18.98 4.43 11.33
C LEU A 406 17.56 4.77 10.88
N TYR A 407 17.40 5.68 9.92
CA TYR A 407 16.08 6.18 9.53
C TYR A 407 15.10 5.06 9.13
N ASN A 408 15.58 4.06 8.38
CA ASN A 408 14.79 2.94 7.90
C ASN A 408 14.80 1.69 8.82
N ALA A 409 15.54 1.70 9.93
CA ALA A 409 15.83 0.52 10.79
C ALA A 409 16.30 -0.68 9.98
N ARG A 410 17.41 -0.51 9.28
CA ARG A 410 18.03 -1.57 8.47
C ARG A 410 19.50 -1.71 8.82
N PRO A 411 20.09 -2.89 8.63
CA PRO A 411 21.53 -3.05 8.75
C PRO A 411 22.26 -2.11 7.78
N PRO A 412 23.33 -1.44 8.24
CA PRO A 412 24.18 -0.66 7.34
C PRO A 412 24.87 -1.55 6.31
N MET A 413 24.99 -1.08 5.07
CA MET A 413 25.70 -1.85 4.03
C MET A 413 27.22 -1.61 4.08
N LEU A 414 27.66 -0.45 4.60
CA LEU A 414 29.07 -0.08 4.65
C LEU A 414 29.66 -0.36 6.04
N SER A 415 29.84 -1.63 6.44
CA SER A 415 30.33 -1.90 7.81
C SER A 415 31.74 -1.32 8.07
N ARG A 416 31.96 -0.79 9.29
CA ARG A 416 33.27 -0.35 9.79
C ARG A 416 34.37 -1.41 9.69
N HIS A 417 34.00 -2.68 9.64
CA HIS A 417 34.96 -3.79 9.49
C HIS A 417 35.58 -3.87 8.10
N TYR A 418 34.92 -3.30 7.09
CA TYR A 418 35.37 -3.32 5.69
C TYR A 418 35.67 -1.92 5.14
N CYS A 419 35.29 -0.87 5.87
CA CYS A 419 35.43 0.52 5.46
C CYS A 419 36.57 1.22 6.20
N GLN A 420 37.46 1.85 5.43
CA GLN A 420 38.47 2.79 5.90
C GLN A 420 38.26 4.11 5.15
N CYS A 421 37.48 5.00 5.76
CA CYS A 421 37.12 6.31 5.21
C CYS A 421 37.85 7.42 5.99
N PRO A 422 38.94 8.01 5.46
CA PRO A 422 39.64 9.11 6.11
C PRO A 422 38.74 10.35 6.22
N LEU A 423 38.81 11.02 7.36
CA LEU A 423 38.07 12.26 7.60
C LEU A 423 38.67 13.42 6.78
N PRO A 424 37.86 14.22 6.06
CA PRO A 424 38.36 15.38 5.32
C PRO A 424 38.88 16.45 6.27
N LEU A 425 39.96 17.15 5.88
CA LEU A 425 40.49 18.27 6.66
C LEU A 425 39.50 19.43 6.66
N ASP A 426 39.50 20.20 7.74
CA ASP A 426 38.60 21.32 7.95
C ASP A 426 39.06 22.56 7.15
N LEU A 427 38.88 22.48 5.83
CA LEU A 427 39.35 23.45 4.83
C LEU A 427 38.19 23.93 3.96
N SER A 428 38.23 25.18 3.52
CA SER A 428 37.27 25.71 2.54
C SER A 428 37.52 25.13 1.15
N GLU A 429 36.48 25.00 0.33
CA GLU A 429 36.65 24.55 -1.07
C GLU A 429 37.55 25.49 -1.88
N GLU A 430 37.52 26.80 -1.60
CA GLU A 430 38.42 27.78 -2.21
C GLU A 430 39.89 27.51 -1.88
N ASP A 431 40.20 27.08 -0.66
CA ASP A 431 41.56 26.74 -0.26
C ASP A 431 42.00 25.39 -0.85
N ILE A 432 41.08 24.44 -0.98
CA ILE A 432 41.32 23.14 -1.61
C ILE A 432 41.63 23.30 -3.09
N TYR A 433 40.83 24.08 -3.82
CA TYR A 433 40.96 24.22 -5.28
C TYR A 433 41.80 25.42 -5.72
N GLY A 434 42.25 26.27 -4.80
CA GLY A 434 42.98 27.51 -5.09
C GLY A 434 44.49 27.38 -5.32
N GLY A 435 45.00 26.16 -5.52
CA GLY A 435 46.40 25.87 -5.87
C GLY A 435 47.31 25.49 -4.71
N ARG A 436 48.51 24.96 -5.03
CA ARG A 436 49.44 24.32 -4.06
C ARG A 436 49.79 25.21 -2.87
N GLU A 437 50.19 26.46 -3.11
CA GLU A 437 50.62 27.39 -2.05
C GLU A 437 49.49 27.74 -1.10
N ARG A 438 48.28 28.00 -1.64
CA ARG A 438 47.10 28.32 -0.85
C ARG A 438 46.66 27.12 0.00
N LEU A 439 46.64 25.92 -0.58
CA LEU A 439 46.33 24.69 0.13
C LEU A 439 47.34 24.41 1.25
N ALA A 440 48.64 24.57 0.99
CA ALA A 440 49.67 24.40 2.01
C ALA A 440 49.54 25.41 3.16
N ALA A 441 49.27 26.68 2.83
CA ALA A 441 49.05 27.74 3.83
C ALA A 441 47.80 27.50 4.67
N ALA A 442 46.75 26.94 4.10
CA ALA A 442 45.53 26.58 4.82
C ALA A 442 45.77 25.34 5.71
N CYS A 443 46.49 24.32 5.22
CA CYS A 443 46.87 23.15 6.02
C CYS A 443 47.74 23.52 7.24
N ALA A 444 48.58 24.54 7.14
CA ALA A 444 49.41 25.02 8.25
C ALA A 444 48.59 25.66 9.39
N LYS A 445 47.30 25.97 9.16
CA LYS A 445 46.37 26.54 10.15
C LYS A 445 45.44 25.48 10.76
N LEU A 446 45.75 24.20 10.56
CA LEU A 446 45.03 23.09 11.16
C LEU A 446 45.70 22.65 12.46
N ASP A 447 44.89 22.17 13.41
CA ASP A 447 45.39 21.49 14.60
C ASP A 447 45.87 20.05 14.29
N SER A 448 46.40 19.36 15.30
CA SER A 448 46.87 17.98 15.16
C SER A 448 45.77 16.98 14.80
N ASN A 449 44.50 17.36 14.99
CA ASN A 449 43.33 16.58 14.64
C ASN A 449 42.71 17.04 13.30
N GLY A 450 43.36 17.92 12.55
CA GLY A 450 42.89 18.38 11.24
C GLY A 450 41.73 19.38 11.27
N TRP A 451 41.45 20.03 12.40
CA TRP A 451 40.45 21.10 12.54
C TRP A 451 41.06 22.49 12.30
N GLY A 452 40.27 23.40 11.73
CA GLY A 452 40.68 24.79 11.52
C GLY A 452 40.77 25.55 12.85
N THR A 453 41.84 26.33 13.03
CA THR A 453 42.04 27.11 14.27
C THR A 453 41.51 28.53 14.19
N ASP A 454 40.99 28.97 13.04
CA ASP A 454 40.58 30.36 12.79
C ASP A 454 39.10 30.65 13.09
N GLY A 455 38.35 29.64 13.53
CA GLY A 455 36.97 29.78 14.00
C GLY A 455 35.91 29.91 12.90
N ARG A 456 36.28 29.67 11.64
CA ARG A 456 35.38 29.62 10.49
C ARG A 456 34.73 28.25 10.34
N ILE A 457 33.54 28.22 9.75
CA ILE A 457 32.76 27.00 9.54
C ILE A 457 32.54 26.81 8.04
N PHE A 458 32.85 25.61 7.57
CA PHE A 458 32.75 25.18 6.18
C PHE A 458 31.86 23.93 6.08
N THR A 459 31.48 23.55 4.85
CA THR A 459 30.78 22.28 4.61
C THR A 459 31.61 21.08 5.05
N THR A 460 32.94 21.15 4.92
CA THR A 460 33.89 20.13 5.42
C THR A 460 33.91 20.05 6.94
N THR A 461 33.79 21.17 7.67
CA THR A 461 33.63 21.19 9.13
C THR A 461 32.42 20.34 9.54
N TRP A 462 31.30 20.51 8.83
CA TRP A 462 30.07 19.78 9.11
C TRP A 462 30.20 18.29 8.77
N ILE A 463 30.70 17.95 7.58
CA ILE A 463 30.95 16.55 7.17
C ILE A 463 31.87 15.86 8.16
N ARG A 464 32.95 16.52 8.57
CA ARG A 464 33.94 15.98 9.52
C ARG A 464 33.29 15.65 10.86
N ALA A 465 32.54 16.59 11.43
CA ALA A 465 31.82 16.37 12.70
C ALA A 465 30.84 15.19 12.60
N LEU A 466 30.03 15.14 11.53
CA LEU A 466 29.04 14.08 11.37
C LEU A 466 29.65 12.70 11.07
N ALA A 467 30.74 12.65 10.31
CA ALA A 467 31.46 11.42 10.02
C ALA A 467 32.06 10.81 11.29
N MET A 468 32.57 11.65 12.22
CA MET A 468 33.05 11.19 13.53
C MET A 468 31.95 10.52 14.38
N LEU A 469 30.68 10.87 14.19
CA LEU A 469 29.54 10.22 14.86
C LEU A 469 29.11 8.90 14.20
N SER A 470 29.56 8.59 13.00
CA SER A 470 29.11 7.40 12.25
C SER A 470 29.42 6.06 12.95
N PRO A 471 30.58 5.87 13.62
CA PRO A 471 30.83 4.68 14.42
C PRO A 471 29.88 4.53 15.62
N ILE A 472 29.43 5.64 16.21
CA ILE A 472 28.42 5.62 17.27
C ILE A 472 27.08 5.13 16.69
N ARG A 473 26.65 5.69 15.55
CA ARG A 473 25.43 5.25 14.86
C ARG A 473 25.48 3.78 14.46
N GLU A 474 26.62 3.30 13.96
CA GLU A 474 26.82 1.89 13.65
C GLU A 474 26.77 1.02 14.92
N SER A 475 27.34 1.47 16.04
CA SER A 475 27.26 0.74 17.31
C SER A 475 25.82 0.69 17.85
N ILE A 476 25.04 1.78 17.71
CA ILE A 476 23.61 1.77 18.03
C ILE A 476 22.90 0.76 17.13
N LEU A 477 23.19 0.76 15.82
CA LEU A 477 22.67 -0.22 14.84
C LEU A 477 23.08 -1.65 15.19
N GLU A 478 24.27 -1.94 15.68
CA GLU A 478 24.63 -3.31 16.06
C GLU A 478 23.91 -3.77 17.32
N LEU A 479 23.76 -2.88 18.31
CA LEU A 479 23.07 -3.16 19.57
C LEU A 479 21.56 -3.32 19.38
N SER A 480 20.99 -2.53 18.48
CA SER A 480 19.58 -2.60 18.10
C SER A 480 19.30 -3.72 17.11
N LEU A 481 20.25 -3.91 16.18
CA LEU A 481 20.16 -4.71 14.98
C LEU A 481 20.90 -6.06 15.06
N GLY A 482 21.23 -6.61 16.25
CA GLY A 482 22.07 -7.82 16.45
C GLY A 482 21.34 -9.12 16.90
N VAL A 483 21.64 -10.32 16.35
CA VAL A 483 20.71 -11.51 16.34
C VAL A 483 20.56 -12.03 17.77
N HIS A 484 21.63 -11.84 18.53
CA HIS A 484 21.81 -12.23 19.91
C HIS A 484 22.18 -11.02 20.77
N SER A 485 21.58 -9.85 20.48
CA SER A 485 21.82 -8.59 21.19
C SER A 485 21.32 -8.63 22.65
N GLN A 486 21.98 -9.43 23.47
CA GLN A 486 22.03 -9.23 24.91
C GLN A 486 23.16 -8.23 25.15
N PHE A 487 22.77 -7.00 25.47
CA PHE A 487 23.72 -5.96 25.85
C PHE A 487 23.56 -5.59 27.31
N THR A 488 24.68 -5.29 27.94
CA THR A 488 24.74 -4.85 29.34
C THR A 488 24.63 -3.33 29.40
N LYS A 489 24.19 -2.82 30.56
CA LYS A 489 24.24 -1.39 30.86
C LYS A 489 25.65 -0.79 30.68
N CYS A 490 26.69 -1.58 30.96
CA CYS A 490 28.09 -1.20 30.76
C CYS A 490 28.43 -1.00 29.27
N GLN A 491 27.97 -1.88 28.39
CA GLN A 491 28.22 -1.73 26.94
C GLN A 491 27.62 -0.43 26.38
N ILE A 492 26.37 -0.10 26.72
CA ILE A 492 25.78 1.19 26.31
C ILE A 492 26.52 2.37 26.98
N GLY A 493 26.89 2.24 28.26
CA GLY A 493 27.69 3.24 28.97
C GLY A 493 29.03 3.56 28.27
N ASN A 494 29.70 2.54 27.72
CA ASN A 494 30.93 2.72 26.95
C ASN A 494 30.68 3.49 25.65
N VAL A 495 29.59 3.20 24.92
CA VAL A 495 29.25 3.94 23.69
C VAL A 495 28.88 5.40 24.02
N ILE A 496 28.18 5.66 25.14
CA ILE A 496 27.92 7.02 25.63
C ILE A 496 29.23 7.75 25.98
N ALA A 497 30.20 7.07 26.59
CA ALA A 497 31.51 7.65 26.89
C ALA A 497 32.27 8.02 25.60
N GLN A 498 32.26 7.15 24.59
CA GLN A 498 32.84 7.43 23.26
C GLN A 498 32.17 8.62 22.58
N LEU A 499 30.84 8.72 22.65
CA LEU A 499 30.11 9.88 22.13
C LEU A 499 30.56 11.18 22.81
N ARG A 500 30.74 11.17 24.13
CA ARG A 500 31.24 12.34 24.88
C ARG A 500 32.68 12.69 24.52
N GLU A 501 33.54 11.70 24.29
CA GLU A 501 34.92 11.90 23.86
C GLU A 501 34.97 12.55 22.46
N ILE A 502 34.16 12.07 21.52
CA ILE A 502 34.01 12.69 20.19
C ILE A 502 33.58 14.15 20.31
N VAL A 503 32.53 14.45 21.10
CA VAL A 503 32.05 15.82 21.29
C VAL A 503 33.11 16.70 21.99
N ALA A 504 33.84 16.16 22.96
CA ALA A 504 34.93 16.87 23.62
C ALA A 504 36.12 17.14 22.68
N SER A 505 36.28 16.36 21.61
CA SER A 505 37.30 16.58 20.59
C SER A 505 36.94 17.64 19.54
N TYR A 506 35.67 18.05 19.45
CA TYR A 506 35.26 19.13 18.55
C TYR A 506 35.92 20.46 18.94
N PRO A 507 36.29 21.33 17.99
CA PRO A 507 36.84 22.64 18.30
C PRO A 507 35.79 23.54 18.96
N ALA A 508 36.22 24.47 19.81
CA ALA A 508 35.32 25.31 20.62
C ALA A 508 34.26 26.04 19.80
N HIS A 509 34.59 26.49 18.58
CA HIS A 509 33.71 27.27 17.73
C HIS A 509 32.54 26.48 17.09
N ILE A 510 32.54 25.14 17.17
CA ILE A 510 31.40 24.30 16.75
C ILE A 510 30.68 23.60 17.92
N ARG A 511 31.13 23.81 19.15
CA ARG A 511 30.44 23.26 20.34
C ARG A 511 29.21 24.10 20.66
N TYR A 512 28.09 23.43 20.81
CA TYR A 512 26.85 24.07 21.23
C TYR A 512 26.90 24.35 22.74
N HIS A 513 26.71 25.61 23.12
CA HIS A 513 26.59 26.05 24.51
C HIS A 513 25.29 26.83 24.64
N GLN A 514 24.35 26.31 25.43
CA GLN A 514 23.15 27.05 25.77
C GLN A 514 23.51 28.17 26.75
N ASP A 515 22.90 29.34 26.57
CA ASP A 515 23.04 30.54 27.42
C ASP A 515 22.39 30.31 28.80
N SER A 516 22.77 29.22 29.48
CA SER A 516 22.38 28.94 30.86
C SER A 516 23.46 29.54 31.76
N GLY A 517 23.11 30.58 32.53
CA GLY A 517 24.02 31.35 33.38
C GLY A 517 24.68 30.59 34.56
N LEU A 518 25.01 29.30 34.41
CA LEU A 518 25.62 28.44 35.42
C LEU A 518 26.98 27.82 35.00
N SER A 519 27.52 28.09 33.81
CA SER A 519 28.83 27.58 33.39
C SER A 519 29.93 28.63 33.55
N SER A 520 31.08 28.23 34.11
CA SER A 520 32.27 29.06 34.33
C SER A 520 33.23 29.15 33.13
N GLN A 521 32.84 28.60 31.97
CA GLN A 521 33.57 28.79 30.71
C GLN A 521 32.91 29.88 29.86
N PRO A 522 33.68 30.69 29.10
CA PRO A 522 33.12 31.72 28.23
C PRO A 522 32.21 31.05 27.18
N ALA A 523 30.90 31.17 27.35
CA ALA A 523 29.92 30.62 26.43
C ALA A 523 30.08 31.30 25.05
N LEU A 524 30.03 30.50 23.98
CA LEU A 524 29.92 31.05 22.63
C LEU A 524 28.57 31.78 22.52
N ASP A 525 28.60 33.09 22.33
CA ASP A 525 27.38 33.87 22.08
C ASP A 525 26.88 33.56 20.65
N LEU A 526 26.04 32.52 20.56
CA LEU A 526 25.42 32.06 19.31
C LEU A 526 24.71 33.21 18.59
N LYS A 527 24.15 34.20 19.29
CA LYS A 527 23.40 35.32 18.68
C LYS A 527 24.27 36.28 17.88
N LYS A 528 25.58 36.33 18.18
CA LYS A 528 26.58 37.15 17.46
C LYS A 528 27.12 36.49 16.19
N ARG A 529 26.88 35.19 15.99
CA ARG A 529 27.34 34.43 14.83
C ARG A 529 26.45 34.68 13.59
N SER A 530 26.97 34.30 12.42
CA SER A 530 26.21 34.35 11.17
C SER A 530 24.97 33.44 11.25
N ALA A 531 23.98 33.64 10.37
CA ALA A 531 22.84 32.73 10.27
C ALA A 531 23.28 31.30 9.91
N SER A 532 24.24 31.16 8.99
CA SER A 532 24.83 29.89 8.60
C SER A 532 25.51 29.17 9.76
N ASP A 533 26.42 29.86 10.47
CA ASP A 533 27.17 29.31 11.60
C ASP A 533 26.20 28.76 12.65
N ARG A 534 25.16 29.53 12.98
CA ARG A 534 24.13 29.10 13.94
C ARG A 534 23.40 27.84 13.47
N TYR A 535 23.00 27.80 12.20
CA TYR A 535 22.35 26.63 11.62
C TYR A 535 23.23 25.38 11.73
N ILE A 536 24.50 25.47 11.31
CA ILE A 536 25.42 24.33 11.30
C ILE A 536 25.75 23.86 12.72
N ILE A 537 26.09 24.77 13.64
CA ILE A 537 26.41 24.44 15.04
C ILE A 537 25.21 23.73 15.69
N THR A 538 24.01 24.26 15.49
CA THR A 538 22.78 23.67 16.04
C THR A 538 22.48 22.32 15.39
N ARG A 539 22.71 22.17 14.08
CA ARG A 539 22.49 20.91 13.37
C ARG A 539 23.43 19.80 13.84
N ILE A 540 24.71 20.11 14.05
CA ILE A 540 25.70 19.20 14.64
C ILE A 540 25.24 18.78 16.04
N HIS A 541 24.75 19.71 16.86
CA HIS A 541 24.23 19.40 18.19
C HIS A 541 23.03 18.46 18.14
N LEU A 542 22.07 18.70 17.24
CA LEU A 542 20.91 17.82 17.05
C LEU A 542 21.34 16.39 16.67
N ASP A 543 22.37 16.22 15.84
CA ASP A 543 22.92 14.91 15.50
C ASP A 543 23.59 14.20 16.71
N VAL A 544 24.23 14.96 17.60
CA VAL A 544 24.75 14.46 18.88
C VAL A 544 23.60 14.03 19.80
N LEU A 545 22.58 14.88 19.94
CA LEU A 545 21.39 14.59 20.74
C LEU A 545 20.65 13.36 20.23
N GLN A 546 20.53 13.18 18.91
CA GLN A 546 19.90 11.99 18.32
C GLN A 546 20.63 10.70 18.70
N CYS A 547 21.98 10.69 18.66
CA CYS A 547 22.76 9.53 19.08
C CYS A 547 22.55 9.25 20.58
N HIS A 548 22.60 10.29 21.42
CA HIS A 548 22.43 10.16 22.86
C HIS A 548 21.00 9.70 23.22
N PHE A 549 20.00 10.22 22.51
CA PHE A 549 18.59 9.87 22.60
C PHE A 549 18.37 8.38 22.35
N LEU A 550 18.85 7.86 21.21
CA LEU A 550 18.71 6.45 20.84
C LEU A 550 19.40 5.52 21.87
N LEU A 551 20.59 5.90 22.36
CA LEU A 551 21.30 5.14 23.40
C LEU A 551 20.53 5.07 24.72
N GLN A 552 19.97 6.20 25.20
CA GLN A 552 19.14 6.18 26.42
C GLN A 552 17.88 5.34 26.23
N ARG A 553 17.34 5.34 25.03
CA ARG A 553 16.15 4.60 24.71
C ARG A 553 16.35 3.09 24.68
N LEU A 554 17.49 2.63 24.18
CA LEU A 554 17.92 1.23 24.31
C LEU A 554 18.02 0.80 25.78
N LEU A 555 18.44 1.69 26.69
CA LEU A 555 18.45 1.39 28.13
C LEU A 555 17.05 1.27 28.72
N VAL A 556 16.13 2.18 28.36
CA VAL A 556 14.75 2.18 28.87
C VAL A 556 13.96 0.97 28.35
N SER A 557 14.05 0.68 27.05
CA SER A 557 13.33 -0.45 26.41
C SER A 557 13.71 -1.84 26.97
N ARG A 558 14.87 -1.96 27.64
CA ARG A 558 15.33 -3.19 28.31
C ARG A 558 15.22 -3.13 29.84
N GLY A 559 14.60 -2.10 30.41
CA GLY A 559 14.44 -1.95 31.86
C GLY A 559 15.73 -1.63 32.63
N LEU A 560 16.78 -1.15 31.95
CA LEU A 560 18.09 -0.86 32.57
C LEU A 560 18.20 0.60 33.10
N SER A 561 17.18 1.43 32.84
CA SER A 561 17.09 2.85 33.24
C SER A 561 15.64 3.26 33.49
N GLY A 562 15.41 4.18 34.44
CA GLY A 562 14.09 4.70 34.83
C GLY A 562 13.56 5.86 33.97
N GLY A 563 14.14 6.13 32.80
CA GLY A 563 13.59 7.10 31.83
C GLY A 563 13.98 8.57 31.99
N GLN A 564 14.48 9.03 33.14
CA GLN A 564 14.80 10.45 33.37
C GLN A 564 15.77 11.03 32.32
N ALA A 565 16.89 10.35 32.05
CA ALA A 565 17.87 10.84 31.07
C ALA A 565 17.29 10.89 29.65
N LEU A 566 16.38 9.97 29.29
CA LEU A 566 15.70 9.99 28.00
C LEU A 566 14.76 11.20 27.88
N PHE A 567 14.03 11.52 28.94
CA PHE A 567 13.19 12.70 29.03
C PHE A 567 14.00 14.00 28.92
N ASP A 568 15.11 14.12 29.67
CA ASP A 568 15.96 15.32 29.66
C ASP A 568 16.50 15.63 28.24
N ILE A 569 16.94 14.59 27.51
CA ILE A 569 17.41 14.74 26.13
C ILE A 569 16.27 15.10 25.18
N ALA A 570 15.10 14.51 25.35
CA ALA A 570 13.93 14.83 24.54
C ALA A 570 13.54 16.30 24.72
N GLN A 571 13.59 16.80 25.96
CA GLN A 571 13.33 18.20 26.27
C GLN A 571 14.40 19.12 25.67
N GLU A 572 15.68 18.79 25.83
CA GLU A 572 16.80 19.54 25.23
C GLU A 572 16.68 19.60 23.70
N THR A 573 16.29 18.48 23.06
CA THR A 573 16.09 18.40 21.61
C THR A 573 14.98 19.33 21.14
N ILE A 574 13.83 19.35 21.82
CA ILE A 574 12.73 20.26 21.49
C ILE A 574 13.14 21.72 21.70
N ILE A 575 13.80 22.05 22.82
CA ILE A 575 14.27 23.42 23.09
C ILE A 575 15.27 23.88 22.02
N THR A 576 16.19 23.00 21.63
CA THR A 576 17.18 23.26 20.57
C THR A 576 16.48 23.55 19.23
N ILE A 577 15.44 22.79 18.88
CA ILE A 577 14.63 23.03 17.66
C ILE A 577 13.87 24.36 17.75
N LEU A 578 13.28 24.68 18.90
CA LEU A 578 12.57 25.95 19.11
C LEU A 578 13.52 27.17 19.05
N SER A 579 14.80 26.99 19.37
CA SER A 579 15.81 28.05 19.21
C SER A 579 16.02 28.43 17.75
N LEU A 580 15.99 27.45 16.82
CA LEU A 580 16.05 27.71 15.37
C LEU A 580 14.82 28.50 14.90
N TRP A 581 13.65 28.19 15.45
CA TRP A 581 12.42 28.92 15.14
C TRP A 581 12.45 30.38 15.58
N SER A 582 13.04 30.66 16.73
CA SER A 582 13.12 32.00 17.29
C SER A 582 13.95 32.94 16.40
N ASP A 583 14.85 32.38 15.59
CA ASP A 583 15.71 33.07 14.64
C ASP A 583 15.21 32.94 13.18
N ARG A 584 13.96 32.51 12.98
CA ARG A 584 13.40 32.17 11.67
C ARG A 584 13.63 33.20 10.57
N ASP A 585 13.47 34.49 10.88
CA ASP A 585 13.58 35.56 9.89
C ASP A 585 15.03 35.68 9.37
N ARG A 586 16.01 35.31 10.20
CA ARG A 586 17.43 35.26 9.82
C ARG A 586 17.82 33.94 9.16
N LEU A 587 16.98 32.90 9.28
CA LEU A 587 17.21 31.55 8.77
C LEU A 587 16.30 31.22 7.57
N GLN A 588 15.75 32.25 6.90
CA GLN A 588 14.80 32.07 5.81
C GLN A 588 15.35 31.21 4.66
N ASP A 589 16.65 31.33 4.37
CA ASP A 589 17.34 30.56 3.33
C ASP A 589 17.50 29.06 3.68
N TYR A 590 17.33 28.70 4.95
CA TYR A 590 17.48 27.33 5.47
C TYR A 590 16.16 26.58 5.64
N HIS A 591 15.03 27.17 5.20
CA HIS A 591 13.69 26.56 5.33
C HIS A 591 13.62 25.12 4.80
N HIS A 592 14.37 24.84 3.73
CA HIS A 592 14.42 23.54 3.07
C HIS A 592 14.91 22.39 3.95
N ALA A 593 15.61 22.67 5.05
CA ALA A 593 16.16 21.63 5.92
C ALA A 593 15.32 21.38 7.18
N PHE A 594 14.31 22.21 7.45
CA PHE A 594 13.54 22.14 8.67
C PHE A 594 12.55 20.97 8.70
N ASP A 595 11.97 20.59 7.55
CA ASP A 595 11.09 19.42 7.47
C ASP A 595 11.81 18.15 7.95
N TRP A 596 13.04 17.93 7.49
CA TRP A 596 13.88 16.83 7.94
C TRP A 596 14.26 17.01 9.39
N ILE A 597 14.55 18.19 9.92
CA ILE A 597 14.88 18.36 11.35
C ILE A 597 13.66 18.05 12.25
N PHE A 598 12.47 18.49 11.84
CA PHE A 598 11.25 18.38 12.64
C PHE A 598 10.72 16.97 12.67
N VAL A 599 10.74 16.27 11.52
CA VAL A 599 10.55 14.82 11.48
C VAL A 599 11.73 14.24 12.26
N SER A 600 12.95 14.30 11.70
CA SER A 600 14.35 13.96 12.08
C SER A 600 14.88 14.01 13.51
N ASN A 601 14.32 14.87 14.34
CA ASN A 601 14.66 14.94 15.76
C ASN A 601 13.45 15.34 16.63
N GLY A 602 12.59 16.22 16.10
CA GLY A 602 11.53 16.85 16.87
C GLY A 602 10.36 15.94 17.18
N MET A 603 9.81 15.28 16.18
CA MET A 603 8.65 14.41 16.29
C MET A 603 8.86 13.33 17.36
N PRO A 604 9.85 12.45 17.23
CA PRO A 604 10.36 11.60 18.30
C PRO A 604 10.47 12.21 19.69
N SER A 605 11.18 13.34 19.82
CA SER A 605 11.39 13.93 21.13
C SER A 605 10.08 14.42 21.74
N ALA A 606 9.22 15.04 20.93
CA ALA A 606 7.86 15.39 21.30
C ALA A 606 7.09 14.14 21.74
N GLY A 607 7.32 13.02 21.04
CA GLY A 607 7.01 11.60 21.25
C GLY A 607 7.55 10.93 22.53
N ILE A 608 8.37 11.59 23.34
CA ILE A 608 8.65 11.20 24.74
C ILE A 608 7.92 12.11 25.71
N LEU A 609 7.86 13.40 25.37
CA LEU A 609 7.35 14.42 26.26
C LEU A 609 5.86 14.27 26.54
N CYS A 610 5.01 14.03 25.53
CA CYS A 610 3.62 13.70 25.85
C CYS A 610 3.51 12.37 26.59
N ILE A 611 4.47 11.43 26.42
CA ILE A 611 4.42 10.15 27.13
C ILE A 611 4.45 10.39 28.63
N GLU A 612 5.49 11.09 29.05
CA GLU A 612 5.68 11.37 30.46
C GLU A 612 4.61 12.34 30.96
N LEU A 613 4.07 13.21 30.11
CA LEU A 613 2.95 14.10 30.45
C LEU A 613 1.64 13.35 30.73
N LEU A 614 1.27 12.33 29.93
CA LEU A 614 0.07 11.52 30.19
C LEU A 614 0.25 10.67 31.46
N ARG A 615 1.44 10.08 31.68
CA ARG A 615 1.77 9.36 32.92
C ARG A 615 1.69 10.27 34.14
N ALA A 616 2.28 11.46 34.06
CA ALA A 616 2.20 12.45 35.13
C ALA A 616 0.75 12.91 35.38
N SER A 617 -0.13 12.82 34.37
CA SER A 617 -1.56 13.18 34.48
C SER A 617 -2.46 11.99 34.84
N ASN A 618 -1.89 10.82 35.17
CA ASN A 618 -2.61 9.56 35.43
C ASN A 618 -3.50 9.07 34.27
N LEU A 619 -3.22 9.51 33.05
CA LEU A 619 -3.93 9.11 31.83
C LEU A 619 -3.23 7.95 31.11
N ALA A 620 -2.08 7.50 31.63
CA ALA A 620 -1.33 6.33 31.16
C ALA A 620 -0.77 5.54 32.36
N PRO A 621 -0.67 4.20 32.27
CA PRO A 621 -0.17 3.38 33.37
C PRO A 621 1.31 3.67 33.70
N PRO A 622 1.75 3.47 34.97
CA PRO A 622 3.15 3.54 35.34
C PRO A 622 3.95 2.44 34.61
N VAL A 623 5.23 2.73 34.31
CA VAL A 623 6.12 1.83 33.53
C VAL A 623 6.11 0.41 34.10
N SER A 624 5.57 -0.54 33.34
CA SER A 624 5.53 -1.97 33.67
C SER A 624 6.95 -2.55 33.68
N THR A 625 7.48 -2.87 34.85
CA THR A 625 8.61 -3.79 34.97
C THR A 625 8.12 -5.21 34.69
N THR A 626 8.65 -5.83 33.64
CA THR A 626 8.46 -7.25 33.34
C THR A 626 8.69 -8.12 34.59
N LYS A 627 7.84 -9.14 34.80
CA LYS A 627 7.91 -10.10 35.93
C LYS A 627 9.36 -10.50 36.27
N PRO A 628 9.82 -10.37 37.53
CA PRO A 628 11.18 -10.73 37.91
C PRO A 628 11.33 -12.25 38.00
N SER A 629 12.40 -12.78 37.41
CA SER A 629 12.86 -14.15 37.65
C SER A 629 13.83 -14.26 38.84
N THR A 630 14.15 -13.14 39.52
CA THR A 630 15.05 -13.11 40.69
C THR A 630 14.70 -12.00 41.70
N PRO A 631 14.93 -12.17 43.02
CA PRO A 631 14.36 -11.33 44.10
C PRO A 631 15.13 -10.03 44.43
N THR A 632 15.93 -9.50 43.52
CA THR A 632 16.76 -8.32 43.78
C THR A 632 16.82 -7.46 42.52
N GLU A 633 15.89 -6.52 42.34
CA GLU A 633 16.13 -5.32 41.53
C GLU A 633 15.10 -4.21 41.79
N ALA A 634 15.58 -2.96 41.69
CA ALA A 634 15.04 -1.76 42.29
C ALA A 634 13.82 -1.17 41.57
N THR A 635 12.85 -0.70 42.34
CA THR A 635 11.78 0.21 41.90
C THR A 635 12.38 1.55 41.48
N PHE A 636 12.29 1.92 40.20
CA PHE A 636 12.73 3.23 39.72
C PHE A 636 11.73 4.32 40.11
N ALA A 637 12.23 5.51 40.46
CA ALA A 637 11.39 6.68 40.72
C ALA A 637 10.75 7.20 39.42
N PRO A 638 9.53 7.78 39.48
CA PRO A 638 8.89 8.40 38.32
C PRO A 638 9.71 9.59 37.78
N VAL A 639 9.58 9.84 36.47
CA VAL A 639 10.25 10.95 35.79
C VAL A 639 9.78 12.29 36.36
N ARG A 640 10.74 13.18 36.65
CA ARG A 640 10.47 14.54 37.13
C ARG A 640 10.29 15.46 35.93
N LEU A 641 9.15 16.16 35.86
CA LEU A 641 8.84 17.10 34.80
C LEU A 641 8.00 18.28 35.28
N SER A 642 8.09 19.42 34.59
CA SER A 642 7.20 20.57 34.73
C SER A 642 6.08 20.46 33.69
N ARG A 643 4.84 20.18 34.13
CA ARG A 643 3.69 20.01 33.21
C ARG A 643 3.47 21.25 32.33
N SER A 644 3.55 22.44 32.94
CA SER A 644 3.38 23.72 32.24
C SER A 644 4.44 23.94 31.16
N GLU A 645 5.71 23.70 31.48
CA GLU A 645 6.82 23.88 30.56
C GLU A 645 6.76 22.89 29.38
N VAL A 646 6.43 21.62 29.67
CA VAL A 646 6.26 20.59 28.63
C VAL A 646 5.11 20.95 27.70
N MET A 647 3.97 21.36 28.24
CA MET A 647 2.80 21.78 27.43
C MET A 647 3.12 23.01 26.58
N GLN A 648 3.84 24.00 27.12
CA GLN A 648 4.28 25.18 26.37
C GLN A 648 5.20 24.78 25.21
N ASN A 649 6.21 23.96 25.47
CA ASN A 649 7.16 23.50 24.45
C ASN A 649 6.47 22.68 23.36
N LEU A 650 5.55 21.77 23.72
CA LEU A 650 4.77 20.98 22.75
C LEU A 650 3.83 21.86 21.91
N SER A 651 3.23 22.88 22.50
CA SER A 651 2.37 23.84 21.79
C SER A 651 3.16 24.68 20.80
N MET A 652 4.34 25.16 21.20
CA MET A 652 5.26 25.88 20.32
C MET A 652 5.78 24.97 19.20
N PHE A 653 6.12 23.73 19.51
CA PHE A 653 6.56 22.75 18.50
C PHE A 653 5.44 22.45 17.49
N LYS A 654 4.20 22.29 17.95
CA LYS A 654 3.02 22.14 17.08
C LYS A 654 2.88 23.33 16.12
N ALA A 655 2.99 24.56 16.61
CA ALA A 655 2.91 25.76 15.79
C ALA A 655 4.07 25.83 14.76
N LEU A 656 5.26 25.38 15.14
CA LEU A 656 6.40 25.29 14.24
C LEU A 656 6.20 24.25 13.11
N LEU A 657 5.39 23.21 13.30
CA LEU A 657 5.07 22.28 12.21
C LEU A 657 4.24 22.94 11.09
N ASP A 658 3.59 24.09 11.33
CA ASP A 658 2.89 24.87 10.27
C ASP A 658 3.85 25.53 9.29
N TRP A 659 5.15 25.52 9.61
CA TRP A 659 6.21 26.04 8.77
C TRP A 659 6.68 25.06 7.69
N ILE A 660 6.26 23.80 7.76
CA ILE A 660 6.47 22.81 6.70
C ILE A 660 5.47 23.12 5.57
N ARG A 661 5.98 23.37 4.36
CA ARG A 661 5.16 23.78 3.21
C ARG A 661 4.40 22.58 2.65
N PRO A 662 3.20 22.76 2.06
CA PRO A 662 2.47 21.66 1.42
C PRO A 662 3.28 20.92 0.34
N THR A 663 4.20 21.63 -0.33
CA THR A 663 5.10 21.09 -1.37
C THR A 663 6.36 20.39 -0.83
N ASP A 664 6.59 20.41 0.49
CA ASP A 664 7.67 19.68 1.17
C ASP A 664 7.27 18.21 1.40
N ASN A 665 8.25 17.31 1.40
CA ASN A 665 7.99 15.86 1.28
C ASN A 665 7.22 15.27 2.47
N ASN A 666 7.35 15.88 3.64
CA ASN A 666 6.80 15.37 4.90
C ASN A 666 5.59 16.17 5.40
N ALA A 667 4.98 17.01 4.56
CA ALA A 667 3.83 17.83 4.94
C ALA A 667 2.66 16.97 5.48
N GLN A 668 2.36 15.87 4.77
CA GLN A 668 1.31 14.92 5.13
C GLN A 668 1.51 14.29 6.52
N LEU A 669 2.74 13.84 6.80
CA LEU A 669 3.11 13.25 8.09
C LEU A 669 3.01 14.28 9.21
N SER A 670 3.42 15.51 8.93
CA SER A 670 3.40 16.61 9.88
C SER A 670 1.99 17.02 10.26
N ASP A 671 1.06 17.06 9.31
CA ASP A 671 -0.35 17.36 9.59
C ASP A 671 -1.03 16.27 10.42
N LYS A 672 -0.69 15.00 10.18
CA LYS A 672 -1.12 13.89 11.04
C LYS A 672 -0.59 14.10 12.46
N PHE A 673 0.70 14.41 12.62
CA PHE A 673 1.36 14.67 13.92
C PHE A 673 0.74 15.82 14.71
N LYS A 674 0.45 16.94 14.05
CA LYS A 674 -0.20 18.10 14.67
C LYS A 674 -1.53 17.75 15.32
N LYS A 675 -2.35 16.91 14.67
CA LYS A 675 -3.68 16.50 15.18
C LYS A 675 -3.59 15.78 16.52
N VAL A 676 -2.42 15.31 16.91
CA VAL A 676 -2.22 14.41 18.07
C VAL A 676 -1.62 15.09 19.22
N LEU A 677 -0.60 15.88 18.93
CA LEU A 677 -0.18 16.90 19.85
C LEU A 677 -1.40 17.65 20.34
N GLN A 678 -2.31 18.04 19.44
CA GLN A 678 -3.57 18.67 19.82
C GLN A 678 -4.44 17.78 20.74
N ARG A 679 -4.79 16.55 20.32
CA ARG A 679 -5.65 15.67 21.14
C ARG A 679 -5.06 15.40 22.53
N ILE A 680 -3.75 15.17 22.64
CA ILE A 680 -3.08 14.92 23.91
C ILE A 680 -3.09 16.18 24.78
N ILE A 681 -2.74 17.33 24.20
CA ILE A 681 -2.75 18.61 24.92
C ILE A 681 -4.16 18.87 25.48
N ASP A 682 -5.20 18.65 24.66
CA ASP A 682 -6.60 18.83 25.06
C ASP A 682 -7.01 17.85 26.18
N SER A 683 -6.68 16.56 26.07
CA SER A 683 -6.98 15.56 27.11
C SER A 683 -6.30 15.88 28.45
N VAL A 684 -5.07 16.42 28.42
CA VAL A 684 -4.36 16.85 29.64
C VAL A 684 -5.01 18.10 30.23
N PHE A 685 -5.46 19.05 29.41
CA PHE A 685 -6.21 20.23 29.89
C PHE A 685 -7.55 19.86 30.53
N GLU A 686 -8.29 18.93 29.95
CA GLU A 686 -9.56 18.45 30.50
C GLU A 686 -9.37 17.76 31.86
N ALA A 687 -8.32 16.94 32.00
CA ALA A 687 -7.98 16.28 33.27
C ALA A 687 -7.57 17.26 34.40
N LEU A 688 -7.19 18.50 34.06
CA LEU A 688 -6.84 19.55 35.02
C LEU A 688 -8.05 20.42 35.44
N SER A 689 -9.23 20.24 34.81
CA SER A 689 -10.42 21.04 35.10
C SER A 689 -11.20 20.47 36.30
N PRO A 690 -11.52 21.27 37.34
CA PRO A 690 -12.20 20.78 38.54
C PRO A 690 -13.69 20.48 38.27
N VAL A 691 -14.06 19.21 38.25
CA VAL A 691 -15.47 18.77 38.23
C VAL A 691 -16.15 19.18 39.53
N HIS A 692 -17.29 19.86 39.40
CA HIS A 692 -18.12 20.38 40.48
C HIS A 692 -18.46 19.32 41.54
N ALA A 693 -18.17 19.67 42.80
CA ALA A 693 -18.68 18.99 43.97
C ALA A 693 -20.22 19.01 43.97
N ALA A 694 -20.85 17.85 44.07
CA ALA A 694 -22.29 17.72 44.26
C ALA A 694 -22.70 18.34 45.63
N PRO A 695 -23.75 19.17 45.70
CA PRO A 695 -24.15 19.79 46.96
C PRO A 695 -24.94 18.82 47.84
N VAL A 696 -24.45 18.65 49.05
CA VAL A 696 -25.17 18.08 50.19
C VAL A 696 -26.34 18.98 50.53
N SER A 697 -27.53 18.39 50.65
CA SER A 697 -28.73 19.03 51.14
C SER A 697 -28.54 19.53 52.58
N GLN A 698 -28.69 20.83 52.82
CA GLN A 698 -29.28 21.32 54.08
C GLN A 698 -29.85 22.73 53.95
N SER A 699 -30.96 22.86 54.64
CA SER A 699 -31.94 23.93 54.79
C SER A 699 -31.44 25.35 55.12
N THR A 700 -32.37 26.27 54.88
CA THR A 700 -32.69 27.54 55.60
C THR A 700 -32.10 28.89 55.16
N SER A 701 -33.05 29.71 54.65
CA SER A 701 -33.36 31.12 54.97
C SER A 701 -32.47 32.29 54.52
N GLU A 702 -33.04 33.01 53.55
CA GLU A 702 -33.21 34.49 53.47
C GLU A 702 -32.03 35.43 53.14
N PRO A 703 -32.34 36.61 52.52
CA PRO A 703 -31.51 37.25 51.49
C PRO A 703 -31.11 38.70 51.89
N PRO A 704 -30.94 39.66 50.97
CA PRO A 704 -29.71 40.02 50.26
C PRO A 704 -29.30 41.49 50.55
N THR A 705 -28.15 41.96 50.07
CA THR A 705 -28.00 43.41 49.77
C THR A 705 -26.83 43.73 48.82
N GLN A 706 -27.23 44.27 47.66
CA GLN A 706 -26.65 45.43 46.95
C GLN A 706 -25.32 45.31 46.18
N GLU A 707 -25.49 44.96 44.89
CA GLU A 707 -25.08 45.75 43.70
C GLU A 707 -25.25 47.29 43.90
N PRO A 708 -24.60 48.21 43.11
CA PRO A 708 -24.62 48.21 41.63
C PRO A 708 -23.30 48.63 40.93
N ARG A 709 -23.01 48.08 39.73
CA ARG A 709 -23.19 48.63 38.36
C ARG A 709 -22.35 49.88 38.07
N GLU A 710 -21.69 49.98 36.92
CA GLU A 710 -22.25 50.37 35.62
C GLU A 710 -21.15 50.19 34.53
N LEU A 711 -21.34 50.03 33.20
CA LEU A 711 -22.44 49.88 32.22
C LEU A 711 -21.70 49.53 30.89
N HIS A 712 -22.03 48.49 30.11
CA HIS A 712 -23.10 48.31 29.10
C HIS A 712 -22.65 48.43 27.62
N GLY A 713 -23.28 47.57 26.79
CA GLY A 713 -23.42 47.64 25.33
C GLY A 713 -23.05 46.32 24.62
N ASP A 714 -23.84 45.24 24.76
CA ASP A 714 -24.98 44.81 23.90
C ASP A 714 -24.55 44.36 22.49
N SER A 715 -25.03 43.31 21.83
CA SER A 715 -25.93 42.13 22.04
C SER A 715 -25.91 41.39 20.66
N ILE A 716 -26.15 40.09 20.41
CA ILE A 716 -27.37 39.25 20.49
C ILE A 716 -26.93 37.83 20.03
N GLY A 717 -27.40 36.77 20.69
CA GLY A 717 -27.02 35.37 20.41
C GLY A 717 -28.03 34.53 19.61
N LEU A 718 -27.81 33.21 19.59
CA LEU A 718 -28.84 32.18 19.39
C LEU A 718 -28.42 30.85 20.07
N GLU A 719 -29.40 30.14 20.62
CA GLU A 719 -29.32 29.13 21.68
C GLU A 719 -29.09 27.65 21.25
N SER A 720 -28.77 26.85 22.27
CA SER A 720 -28.56 25.38 22.45
C SER A 720 -29.79 24.49 22.05
N PRO A 721 -29.74 23.13 22.07
CA PRO A 721 -29.87 22.41 23.36
C PRO A 721 -29.35 20.93 23.50
N TYR A 722 -29.13 20.55 24.77
CA TYR A 722 -29.22 19.22 25.43
C TYR A 722 -28.06 18.20 25.44
N THR A 723 -27.37 18.18 26.59
CA THR A 723 -26.81 17.01 27.29
C THR A 723 -27.86 16.36 28.21
N LYS A 724 -27.86 15.02 28.31
CA LYS A 724 -28.33 14.26 29.50
C LYS A 724 -27.44 13.03 29.69
N GLY A 725 -26.87 12.91 30.89
CA GLY A 725 -25.86 11.92 31.25
C GLY A 725 -26.40 10.56 31.71
N ALA A 726 -25.45 9.65 31.91
CA ALA A 726 -25.63 8.38 32.61
C ALA A 726 -24.56 8.25 33.72
N SER A 727 -24.99 7.66 34.82
CA SER A 727 -24.37 7.57 36.14
C SER A 727 -23.13 6.67 36.22
N HIS A 728 -22.22 7.06 37.10
CA HIS A 728 -21.16 6.26 37.70
C HIS A 728 -21.74 5.05 38.45
N ASP A 729 -21.39 3.85 38.02
CA ASP A 729 -21.09 2.66 38.83
C ASP A 729 -20.85 1.49 37.86
N ASP A 730 -19.60 1.33 37.42
CA ASP A 730 -19.05 0.10 36.79
C ASP A 730 -17.57 0.36 36.47
N LEU A 731 -16.74 0.40 37.50
CA LEU A 731 -15.28 0.47 37.39
C LEU A 731 -14.71 -0.68 38.20
N ASP A 732 -14.59 -1.85 37.58
CA ASP A 732 -13.49 -2.75 37.92
C ASP A 732 -13.08 -3.69 36.76
N PHE A 733 -11.77 -3.75 36.56
CA PHE A 733 -10.99 -4.87 36.03
C PHE A 733 -11.12 -5.30 34.54
N ALA A 734 -10.51 -4.52 33.63
CA ALA A 734 -10.17 -4.96 32.26
C ALA A 734 -8.84 -4.36 31.73
N MET A 735 -7.82 -4.20 32.57
CA MET A 735 -6.51 -3.61 32.19
C MET A 735 -5.35 -4.61 32.22
N THR A 736 -5.60 -5.83 31.76
CA THR A 736 -4.55 -6.75 31.31
C THR A 736 -5.03 -7.36 30.02
N THR A 737 -4.24 -7.22 28.95
CA THR A 737 -4.48 -7.62 27.54
C THR A 737 -5.25 -6.59 26.70
N ILE A 738 -4.52 -5.62 26.13
CA ILE A 738 -4.97 -4.92 24.92
C ILE A 738 -3.90 -5.18 23.85
N ASP A 739 -4.18 -6.21 23.04
CA ASP A 739 -3.52 -6.55 21.78
C ASP A 739 -3.88 -5.48 20.73
N ASP A 740 -3.07 -4.42 20.61
CA ASP A 740 -3.40 -3.30 19.71
C ASP A 740 -2.95 -3.55 18.26
N MET A 741 -3.57 -4.54 17.60
CA MET A 741 -3.39 -4.79 16.16
C MET A 741 -4.66 -5.28 15.43
N ASP A 742 -5.83 -5.06 16.04
CA ASP A 742 -7.13 -5.56 15.57
C ASP A 742 -7.76 -4.72 14.45
N TRP A 743 -7.46 -3.43 14.31
CA TRP A 743 -8.09 -2.60 13.26
C TRP A 743 -7.42 -2.71 11.87
N LEU A 744 -6.22 -3.31 11.78
CA LEU A 744 -5.51 -3.54 10.52
C LEU A 744 -6.18 -4.59 9.61
N ASN A 745 -7.19 -5.28 10.11
CA ASN A 745 -7.99 -6.24 9.37
C ASN A 745 -9.50 -5.96 9.53
N THR A 746 -9.87 -4.74 9.91
CA THR A 746 -11.28 -4.31 9.87
C THR A 746 -11.53 -3.49 8.61
N PRO A 747 -12.73 -3.59 8.01
CA PRO A 747 -13.10 -2.72 6.89
C PRO A 747 -13.00 -1.24 7.29
N VAL A 748 -12.60 -0.38 6.35
CA VAL A 748 -12.60 1.08 6.57
C VAL A 748 -14.04 1.62 6.57
N GLU A 749 -14.28 2.70 7.33
CA GLU A 749 -15.60 3.32 7.47
C GLU A 749 -16.06 4.00 6.16
N ASN A 750 -15.19 4.77 5.51
CA ASN A 750 -15.54 5.63 4.37
C ASN A 750 -15.36 4.95 3.00
N ALA A 751 -15.88 3.73 2.84
CA ALA A 751 -15.70 2.99 1.61
C ALA A 751 -16.43 3.60 0.40
N THR A 752 -15.91 3.37 -0.81
CA THR A 752 -16.57 3.77 -2.06
C THR A 752 -17.99 3.18 -2.13
N LEU A 753 -18.94 3.95 -2.64
CA LEU A 753 -20.34 3.52 -2.74
C LEU A 753 -20.55 2.74 -4.05
N PRO A 754 -20.74 1.41 -4.04
CA PRO A 754 -20.93 0.65 -5.28
C PRO A 754 -22.28 0.96 -5.93
N PHE A 755 -22.42 0.61 -7.21
CA PHE A 755 -23.70 0.69 -7.93
C PHE A 755 -24.78 -0.16 -7.23
N TRP A 756 -24.38 -1.32 -6.71
CA TRP A 756 -25.29 -2.27 -6.07
C TRP A 756 -25.96 -1.75 -4.79
N HIS A 757 -25.40 -0.70 -4.17
CA HIS A 757 -25.93 -0.04 -2.98
C HIS A 757 -26.57 1.31 -3.28
N ARG A 758 -26.94 1.57 -4.55
CA ARG A 758 -27.68 2.80 -4.90
C ARG A 758 -28.99 2.92 -4.12
N ASP A 759 -29.65 1.78 -3.91
CA ASP A 759 -30.91 1.66 -3.19
C ASP A 759 -30.67 0.79 -1.95
N ILE A 760 -30.31 1.42 -0.81
CA ILE A 760 -29.98 0.71 0.44
C ILE A 760 -31.25 0.13 1.06
N ASP A 761 -31.26 -1.20 1.24
CA ASP A 761 -32.33 -1.96 1.90
C ASP A 761 -32.33 -1.78 3.42
N GLU A 762 -33.50 -1.90 4.05
CA GLU A 762 -33.67 -1.82 5.52
C GLU A 762 -32.84 -2.87 6.29
N LEU A 763 -32.52 -4.00 5.65
CA LEU A 763 -31.71 -5.05 6.24
C LEU A 763 -30.20 -4.76 6.21
N HIS A 764 -29.75 -3.67 5.57
CA HIS A 764 -28.33 -3.32 5.48
C HIS A 764 -27.68 -3.18 6.86
N ASP A 765 -28.26 -2.33 7.71
CA ASP A 765 -27.78 -2.04 9.07
C ASP A 765 -28.64 -2.74 10.13
N HIS A 766 -29.34 -3.81 9.75
CA HIS A 766 -30.26 -4.48 10.65
C HIS A 766 -29.53 -5.22 11.77
N ARG A 767 -30.11 -5.12 12.97
CA ARG A 767 -29.76 -5.90 14.14
C ARG A 767 -31.01 -6.61 14.63
N THR A 768 -30.97 -7.93 14.76
CA THR A 768 -32.13 -8.73 15.19
C THR A 768 -32.50 -8.45 16.64
N THR A 769 -31.50 -8.24 17.49
CA THR A 769 -31.66 -7.85 18.90
C THR A 769 -30.82 -6.62 19.22
N LYS A 770 -31.28 -5.82 20.20
CA LYS A 770 -30.57 -4.63 20.68
C LYS A 770 -29.19 -4.99 21.24
N ASP A 771 -29.12 -6.07 22.00
CA ASP A 771 -27.91 -6.56 22.64
C ASP A 771 -27.43 -7.84 21.94
N LEU A 772 -26.13 -8.12 22.08
CA LEU A 772 -25.53 -9.32 21.51
C LEU A 772 -26.11 -10.57 22.22
N PRO A 773 -26.49 -11.64 21.50
CA PRO A 773 -26.93 -12.87 22.14
C PRO A 773 -25.87 -13.41 23.10
N ALA A 774 -26.25 -13.86 24.29
CA ALA A 774 -25.29 -14.36 25.28
C ALA A 774 -24.55 -15.63 24.80
N SER A 775 -25.26 -16.51 24.07
CA SER A 775 -24.65 -17.69 23.47
C SER A 775 -25.39 -18.15 22.21
N SER A 776 -24.73 -18.94 21.37
CA SER A 776 -25.30 -19.61 20.19
C SER A 776 -24.60 -20.94 19.94
N ASP A 777 -25.22 -21.83 19.19
CA ASP A 777 -24.55 -23.08 18.76
C ASP A 777 -23.45 -22.78 17.74
N VAL A 778 -23.73 -21.87 16.81
CA VAL A 778 -22.80 -21.45 15.76
C VAL A 778 -22.71 -19.93 15.70
N VAL A 779 -21.49 -19.39 15.71
CA VAL A 779 -21.22 -18.00 15.32
C VAL A 779 -20.56 -17.97 13.96
N ILE A 780 -21.10 -17.16 13.05
CA ILE A 780 -20.59 -16.91 11.70
C ILE A 780 -20.06 -15.48 11.65
N ILE A 781 -18.80 -15.32 11.28
CA ILE A 781 -18.14 -14.01 11.19
C ILE A 781 -18.13 -13.56 9.73
N GLY A 782 -18.93 -12.54 9.42
CA GLY A 782 -19.13 -11.95 8.09
C GLY A 782 -20.51 -12.24 7.50
N ALA A 783 -21.26 -11.18 7.15
CA ALA A 783 -22.57 -11.25 6.49
C ALA A 783 -22.48 -11.03 4.96
N GLY A 784 -21.41 -11.54 4.36
CA GLY A 784 -21.25 -11.63 2.91
C GLY A 784 -21.84 -12.92 2.33
N TYR A 785 -21.52 -13.23 1.08
CA TYR A 785 -22.03 -14.41 0.39
C TYR A 785 -21.75 -15.73 1.14
N ALA A 786 -20.54 -15.89 1.69
CA ALA A 786 -20.15 -17.11 2.38
C ALA A 786 -20.91 -17.29 3.70
N GLY A 787 -21.01 -16.25 4.52
CA GLY A 787 -21.67 -16.35 5.81
C GLY A 787 -23.19 -16.51 5.70
N ILE A 788 -23.84 -15.70 4.86
CA ILE A 788 -25.30 -15.79 4.65
C ILE A 788 -25.69 -17.12 4.00
N SER A 789 -24.90 -17.63 3.03
CA SER A 789 -25.18 -18.95 2.44
C SER A 789 -24.96 -20.09 3.45
N THR A 790 -23.95 -19.97 4.31
CA THR A 790 -23.71 -20.96 5.38
C THR A 790 -24.90 -20.99 6.33
N ALA A 791 -25.35 -19.82 6.80
CA ALA A 791 -26.53 -19.71 7.64
C ALA A 791 -27.79 -20.26 6.95
N TYR A 792 -27.98 -19.95 5.66
CA TYR A 792 -29.10 -20.48 4.87
C TYR A 792 -29.10 -22.01 4.84
N HIS A 793 -27.97 -22.64 4.52
CA HIS A 793 -27.88 -24.10 4.53
C HIS A 793 -28.00 -24.71 5.94
N LEU A 794 -27.56 -23.98 6.97
CA LEU A 794 -27.77 -24.41 8.35
C LEU A 794 -29.25 -24.37 8.74
N VAL A 795 -30.07 -23.42 8.29
CA VAL A 795 -31.46 -23.29 8.81
C VAL A 795 -32.56 -23.69 7.83
N LYS A 796 -32.25 -23.87 6.54
CA LYS A 796 -33.24 -24.23 5.50
C LYS A 796 -33.05 -25.62 4.90
N ASN A 797 -31.94 -26.31 5.17
CA ASN A 797 -31.72 -27.63 4.60
C ASN A 797 -32.55 -28.70 5.34
N GLU A 798 -33.26 -29.52 4.57
CA GLU A 798 -34.30 -30.45 5.02
C GLU A 798 -33.73 -31.74 5.64
N ASP A 799 -32.42 -31.99 5.49
CA ASP A 799 -31.74 -33.23 5.89
C ASP A 799 -31.43 -33.36 7.41
N SER A 800 -31.92 -32.47 8.29
CA SER A 800 -31.50 -32.44 9.71
C SER A 800 -32.65 -32.39 10.73
N ARG A 801 -32.40 -32.96 11.92
CA ARG A 801 -33.35 -33.11 13.04
C ARG A 801 -33.20 -32.10 14.19
N GLU A 802 -32.22 -31.20 14.15
CA GLU A 802 -31.94 -30.23 15.23
C GLU A 802 -31.96 -28.78 14.74
N ASP A 803 -32.68 -27.93 15.47
CA ASP A 803 -32.74 -26.48 15.29
C ASP A 803 -31.53 -25.83 15.98
N LEU A 804 -30.52 -25.44 15.19
CA LEU A 804 -29.33 -24.75 15.69
C LEU A 804 -29.59 -23.25 15.84
N SER A 805 -29.17 -22.69 16.97
CA SER A 805 -29.10 -21.23 17.14
C SER A 805 -27.85 -20.67 16.44
N VAL A 806 -28.05 -19.73 15.52
CA VAL A 806 -26.97 -19.16 14.69
C VAL A 806 -26.90 -17.65 14.90
N THR A 807 -25.73 -17.13 15.25
CA THR A 807 -25.47 -15.68 15.29
C THR A 807 -24.50 -15.29 14.18
N ILE A 808 -24.87 -14.32 13.36
CA ILE A 808 -24.05 -13.75 12.29
C ILE A 808 -23.59 -12.36 12.73
N ILE A 809 -22.28 -12.13 12.73
CA ILE A 809 -21.69 -10.87 13.17
C ILE A 809 -20.97 -10.21 11.99
N GLU A 810 -21.30 -8.95 11.69
CA GLU A 810 -20.79 -8.19 10.56
C GLU A 810 -20.25 -6.83 11.00
N ALA A 811 -19.05 -6.48 10.51
CA ALA A 811 -18.34 -5.27 10.92
C ALA A 811 -18.99 -3.99 10.37
N ARG A 812 -19.55 -4.03 9.16
CA ARG A 812 -20.31 -2.92 8.54
C ARG A 812 -21.79 -3.33 8.35
N GLY A 813 -22.40 -3.04 7.20
CA GLY A 813 -23.70 -3.56 6.82
C GLY A 813 -23.64 -4.91 6.08
N VAL A 814 -24.79 -5.57 5.96
CA VAL A 814 -24.97 -6.83 5.21
C VAL A 814 -24.47 -6.66 3.77
N CYS A 815 -23.69 -7.63 3.28
CA CYS A 815 -23.18 -7.62 1.91
C CYS A 815 -22.39 -6.33 1.56
N SER A 816 -21.73 -5.72 2.54
CA SER A 816 -20.94 -4.48 2.34
C SER A 816 -19.52 -4.70 1.79
N GLY A 817 -18.95 -5.89 2.00
CA GLY A 817 -17.61 -6.28 1.55
C GLY A 817 -17.55 -6.74 0.09
N ALA A 818 -16.63 -7.65 -0.22
CA ALA A 818 -16.34 -8.15 -1.58
C ALA A 818 -17.60 -8.53 -2.40
N THR A 819 -18.60 -9.15 -1.77
CA THR A 819 -19.83 -9.60 -2.44
C THR A 819 -20.64 -8.43 -3.02
N GLY A 820 -20.81 -7.35 -2.26
CA GLY A 820 -21.58 -6.17 -2.71
C GLY A 820 -20.79 -5.25 -3.64
N ARG A 821 -19.57 -5.64 -4.04
CA ARG A 821 -18.63 -4.82 -4.81
C ARG A 821 -18.12 -5.51 -6.08
N ASN A 822 -18.63 -6.70 -6.42
CA ASN A 822 -18.19 -7.47 -7.59
C ASN A 822 -19.01 -7.16 -8.87
N GLY A 823 -18.79 -7.91 -9.95
CA GLY A 823 -19.50 -7.73 -11.23
C GLY A 823 -20.84 -8.46 -11.39
N GLY A 824 -21.26 -9.27 -10.42
CA GLY A 824 -22.50 -10.05 -10.49
C GLY A 824 -22.46 -11.25 -11.44
N HIS A 825 -21.28 -11.77 -11.77
CA HIS A 825 -21.10 -12.89 -12.69
C HIS A 825 -21.10 -14.26 -12.01
N VAL A 826 -22.11 -15.07 -12.28
CA VAL A 826 -22.16 -16.50 -11.91
C VAL A 826 -21.67 -17.31 -13.11
N ARG A 827 -20.36 -17.35 -13.33
CA ARG A 827 -19.72 -17.93 -14.53
C ARG A 827 -18.63 -18.93 -14.12
N PRO A 828 -18.66 -20.20 -14.55
CA PRO A 828 -17.55 -21.12 -14.40
C PRO A 828 -16.36 -20.69 -15.27
N ASP A 829 -15.13 -20.74 -14.77
CA ASP A 829 -13.94 -20.46 -15.58
C ASP A 829 -13.29 -21.74 -16.09
N MET A 830 -13.66 -22.13 -17.30
CA MET A 830 -13.22 -23.38 -17.93
C MET A 830 -11.85 -23.29 -18.61
N TYR A 831 -11.25 -22.09 -18.71
CA TYR A 831 -10.06 -21.88 -19.53
C TYR A 831 -8.87 -21.36 -18.72
N SER A 832 -9.02 -20.20 -18.06
CA SER A 832 -7.88 -19.51 -17.43
C SER A 832 -7.21 -20.31 -16.31
N PRO A 833 -7.93 -20.97 -15.39
CA PRO A 833 -7.30 -21.67 -14.27
C PRO A 833 -6.82 -23.09 -14.63
N MET A 834 -7.34 -23.68 -15.72
CA MET A 834 -7.12 -25.09 -16.06
C MET A 834 -5.64 -25.53 -16.08
N PRO A 835 -4.71 -24.83 -16.76
CA PRO A 835 -3.30 -25.26 -16.79
C PRO A 835 -2.68 -25.35 -15.39
N LYS A 836 -2.94 -24.37 -14.52
CA LYS A 836 -2.43 -24.35 -13.14
C LYS A 836 -3.09 -25.41 -12.27
N LEU A 837 -4.39 -25.68 -12.46
CA LEU A 837 -5.08 -26.75 -11.73
C LEU A 837 -4.51 -28.12 -12.10
N ILE A 838 -4.23 -28.35 -13.40
CA ILE A 838 -3.61 -29.59 -13.89
C ILE A 838 -2.21 -29.74 -13.30
N GLU A 839 -1.40 -28.68 -13.29
CA GLU A 839 -0.05 -28.70 -12.71
C GLU A 839 -0.06 -29.12 -11.23
N ARG A 840 -1.06 -28.68 -10.47
CA ARG A 840 -1.12 -28.89 -9.01
C ARG A 840 -1.77 -30.18 -8.57
N GLY A 841 -2.90 -30.52 -9.19
CA GLY A 841 -3.73 -31.64 -8.77
C GLY A 841 -3.81 -32.78 -9.79
N GLY A 842 -3.21 -32.61 -10.97
CA GLY A 842 -3.52 -33.44 -12.11
C GLY A 842 -4.88 -33.10 -12.71
N ILE A 843 -5.15 -33.67 -13.89
CA ILE A 843 -6.33 -33.31 -14.67
C ILE A 843 -7.65 -33.64 -13.97
N GLU A 844 -7.76 -34.78 -13.30
CA GLU A 844 -9.00 -35.18 -12.62
C GLU A 844 -9.43 -34.15 -11.57
N ARG A 845 -8.47 -33.54 -10.86
CA ARG A 845 -8.74 -32.49 -9.87
C ARG A 845 -9.12 -31.17 -10.50
N ALA A 846 -8.55 -30.86 -11.67
CA ALA A 846 -8.95 -29.69 -12.44
C ALA A 846 -10.39 -29.81 -12.97
N LEU A 847 -10.77 -31.02 -13.41
CA LEU A 847 -12.13 -31.33 -13.85
C LEU A 847 -13.12 -31.27 -12.67
N GLU A 848 -12.77 -31.84 -11.52
CA GLU A 848 -13.55 -31.76 -10.27
C GLU A 848 -13.92 -30.30 -9.92
N VAL A 849 -12.95 -29.38 -9.98
CA VAL A 849 -13.18 -27.94 -9.75
C VAL A 849 -14.12 -27.34 -10.80
N THR A 850 -13.93 -27.70 -12.07
CA THR A 850 -14.74 -27.17 -13.18
C THR A 850 -16.19 -27.62 -13.09
N GLU A 851 -16.42 -28.90 -12.81
CA GLU A 851 -17.76 -29.48 -12.62
C GLU A 851 -18.47 -28.85 -11.42
N PHE A 852 -17.74 -28.59 -10.34
CA PHE A 852 -18.25 -27.90 -9.16
C PHE A 852 -18.71 -26.47 -9.46
N GLU A 853 -17.97 -25.72 -10.28
CA GLU A 853 -18.37 -24.38 -10.71
C GLU A 853 -19.58 -24.40 -11.67
N ILE A 854 -19.71 -25.44 -12.51
CA ILE A 854 -20.87 -25.61 -13.39
C ILE A 854 -22.12 -25.93 -12.57
N ALA A 855 -22.01 -26.86 -11.61
CA ALA A 855 -23.12 -27.24 -10.73
C ALA A 855 -23.66 -26.04 -9.93
N HIS A 856 -22.78 -25.09 -9.59
CA HIS A 856 -23.16 -23.85 -8.90
C HIS A 856 -24.20 -23.02 -9.64
N ILE A 857 -24.11 -22.89 -10.98
CA ILE A 857 -25.09 -22.12 -11.76
C ILE A 857 -26.49 -22.69 -11.54
N HIS A 858 -26.61 -24.02 -11.60
CA HIS A 858 -27.87 -24.72 -11.41
C HIS A 858 -28.38 -24.62 -9.98
N ALA A 859 -27.48 -24.67 -8.99
CA ALA A 859 -27.84 -24.47 -7.58
C ALA A 859 -28.38 -23.06 -7.32
N ILE A 860 -27.77 -22.03 -7.90
CA ILE A 860 -28.24 -20.64 -7.78
C ILE A 860 -29.58 -20.45 -8.47
N LYS A 861 -29.74 -20.97 -9.68
CA LYS A 861 -31.04 -20.96 -10.36
C LYS A 861 -32.11 -21.63 -9.50
N TYR A 862 -31.81 -22.81 -8.95
CA TYR A 862 -32.75 -23.57 -8.14
C TYR A 862 -33.18 -22.81 -6.88
N VAL A 863 -32.24 -22.24 -6.12
CA VAL A 863 -32.61 -21.49 -4.89
C VAL A 863 -33.38 -20.22 -5.22
N VAL A 864 -33.03 -19.51 -6.29
CA VAL A 864 -33.76 -18.32 -6.74
C VAL A 864 -35.21 -18.67 -7.09
N GLU A 865 -35.43 -19.78 -7.80
CA GLU A 865 -36.76 -20.26 -8.17
C GLU A 865 -37.55 -20.82 -6.96
N LYS A 866 -36.90 -21.64 -6.11
CA LYS A 866 -37.51 -22.26 -4.92
C LYS A 866 -38.00 -21.19 -3.94
N GLU A 867 -37.12 -20.25 -3.62
CA GLU A 867 -37.36 -19.23 -2.60
C GLU A 867 -37.98 -17.94 -3.16
N LYS A 868 -38.18 -17.88 -4.49
CA LYS A 868 -38.75 -16.73 -5.22
C LYS A 868 -37.97 -15.43 -4.95
N ILE A 869 -36.65 -15.51 -5.07
CA ILE A 869 -35.75 -14.38 -4.80
C ILE A 869 -35.77 -13.41 -5.98
N ASP A 870 -36.11 -12.15 -5.73
CA ASP A 870 -36.02 -11.09 -6.72
C ASP A 870 -34.63 -10.42 -6.69
N CYS A 871 -33.71 -10.97 -7.47
CA CYS A 871 -32.32 -10.51 -7.53
C CYS A 871 -31.83 -10.28 -8.96
N ASP A 872 -32.75 -10.06 -9.90
CA ASP A 872 -32.43 -9.88 -11.32
C ASP A 872 -31.54 -11.00 -11.88
N PHE A 873 -31.74 -12.24 -11.40
CA PHE A 873 -31.00 -13.39 -11.90
C PHE A 873 -31.38 -13.68 -13.34
N THR A 874 -30.38 -13.68 -14.22
CA THR A 874 -30.54 -14.02 -15.63
C THR A 874 -29.66 -15.21 -15.96
N LEU A 875 -30.28 -16.36 -16.23
CA LEU A 875 -29.59 -17.48 -16.87
C LEU A 875 -29.35 -17.10 -18.34
N SER A 876 -28.08 -17.02 -18.72
CA SER A 876 -27.64 -16.57 -20.04
C SER A 876 -26.46 -17.39 -20.52
N ARG A 877 -25.86 -17.02 -21.65
CA ARG A 877 -24.54 -17.54 -22.00
C ARG A 877 -23.47 -16.53 -21.57
N SER A 878 -22.29 -17.03 -21.25
CA SER A 878 -21.08 -16.22 -21.29
C SER A 878 -20.39 -16.39 -22.64
N ILE A 879 -19.70 -15.35 -23.09
CA ILE A 879 -18.82 -15.40 -24.25
C ILE A 879 -17.43 -14.96 -23.80
N ASP A 880 -16.50 -15.91 -23.77
CA ASP A 880 -15.08 -15.62 -23.68
C ASP A 880 -14.58 -15.21 -25.06
N VAL A 881 -13.86 -14.10 -25.14
CA VAL A 881 -13.36 -13.54 -26.40
C VAL A 881 -11.86 -13.29 -26.29
N TRP A 882 -11.11 -13.76 -27.28
CA TRP A 882 -9.68 -13.51 -27.42
C TRP A 882 -9.42 -12.62 -28.62
N CYS A 883 -8.86 -11.42 -28.39
CA CYS A 883 -8.46 -10.50 -29.45
C CYS A 883 -6.98 -10.62 -29.83
N ASN A 884 -6.20 -11.38 -29.04
CA ASN A 884 -4.81 -11.73 -29.30
C ASN A 884 -4.74 -13.12 -29.99
N GLU A 885 -3.94 -13.23 -31.05
CA GLU A 885 -3.84 -14.45 -31.87
C GLU A 885 -3.21 -15.62 -31.12
N ASP A 886 -2.12 -15.39 -30.39
CA ASP A 886 -1.42 -16.43 -29.63
C ASP A 886 -2.31 -16.97 -28.50
N ALA A 887 -2.98 -16.07 -27.78
CA ALA A 887 -3.92 -16.45 -26.73
C ALA A 887 -5.12 -17.24 -27.29
N ALA A 888 -5.60 -16.89 -28.49
CA ALA A 888 -6.67 -17.61 -29.17
C ALA A 888 -6.27 -19.04 -29.57
N LEU A 889 -5.03 -19.23 -30.06
CA LEU A 889 -4.50 -20.54 -30.41
C LEU A 889 -4.33 -21.43 -29.16
N LYS A 890 -3.79 -20.87 -28.06
CA LYS A 890 -3.68 -21.57 -26.77
C LYS A 890 -5.05 -21.98 -26.22
N ALA A 891 -6.05 -21.11 -26.33
CA ALA A 891 -7.41 -21.43 -25.93
C ALA A 891 -8.02 -22.55 -26.77
N LYS A 892 -7.74 -22.59 -28.08
CA LYS A 892 -8.19 -23.66 -28.97
C LYS A 892 -7.56 -25.01 -28.61
N GLU A 893 -6.26 -25.04 -28.33
CA GLU A 893 -5.55 -26.24 -27.91
C GLU A 893 -6.15 -26.83 -26.61
N LEU A 894 -6.43 -25.96 -25.63
CA LEU A 894 -7.11 -26.37 -24.40
C LEU A 894 -8.52 -26.89 -24.68
N TYR A 895 -9.30 -26.21 -25.53
CA TYR A 895 -10.62 -26.68 -25.94
C TYR A 895 -10.57 -28.08 -26.56
N ASP A 896 -9.67 -28.32 -27.52
CA ASP A 896 -9.54 -29.63 -28.18
C ASP A 896 -9.15 -30.74 -27.19
N THR A 897 -8.27 -30.39 -26.26
CA THR A 897 -7.82 -31.28 -25.18
C THR A 897 -9.00 -31.69 -24.28
N LEU A 898 -9.90 -30.77 -23.94
CA LEU A 898 -11.08 -31.05 -23.13
C LEU A 898 -12.18 -31.77 -23.93
N ALA A 899 -12.39 -31.38 -25.18
CA ALA A 899 -13.38 -31.99 -26.07
C ALA A 899 -13.07 -33.47 -26.35
N ALA A 900 -11.79 -33.82 -26.52
CA ALA A 900 -11.34 -35.20 -26.75
C ALA A 900 -11.66 -36.16 -25.58
N ARG A 901 -11.97 -35.63 -24.39
CA ARG A 901 -12.30 -36.42 -23.19
C ARG A 901 -13.78 -36.78 -23.07
N ASN A 902 -14.63 -36.34 -24.00
CA ASN A 902 -16.08 -36.64 -23.99
C ASN A 902 -16.80 -36.24 -22.70
N LEU A 903 -16.38 -35.14 -22.07
CA LEU A 903 -17.00 -34.61 -20.86
C LEU A 903 -18.40 -34.08 -21.19
N GLU A 904 -19.41 -34.43 -20.39
CA GLU A 904 -20.81 -34.10 -20.70
C GLU A 904 -21.03 -32.59 -20.87
N TYR A 905 -20.42 -31.79 -20.00
CA TYR A 905 -20.56 -30.34 -20.03
C TYR A 905 -19.92 -29.68 -21.27
N MET A 906 -18.97 -30.35 -21.94
CA MET A 906 -18.37 -29.83 -23.17
C MET A 906 -19.37 -29.77 -24.33
N LYS A 907 -20.50 -30.49 -24.24
CA LYS A 907 -21.61 -30.37 -25.20
C LYS A 907 -22.30 -29.00 -25.17
N ASP A 908 -22.20 -28.28 -24.04
CA ASP A 908 -22.70 -26.91 -23.93
C ASP A 908 -21.67 -25.86 -24.36
N VAL A 909 -20.42 -26.25 -24.62
CA VAL A 909 -19.35 -25.33 -25.03
C VAL A 909 -19.28 -25.24 -26.55
N PHE A 910 -19.50 -24.03 -27.06
CA PHE A 910 -19.33 -23.71 -28.48
C PHE A 910 -18.08 -22.84 -28.68
N PHE A 911 -17.08 -23.34 -29.42
CA PHE A 911 -15.82 -22.63 -29.67
C PHE A 911 -15.67 -22.29 -31.16
N VAL A 912 -15.24 -21.06 -31.45
CA VAL A 912 -14.96 -20.58 -32.81
C VAL A 912 -13.59 -19.93 -32.87
N LEU A 913 -12.81 -20.31 -33.88
CA LEU A 913 -11.52 -19.69 -34.22
C LEU A 913 -11.62 -19.07 -35.62
N GLY A 914 -11.10 -17.86 -35.80
CA GLY A 914 -11.03 -17.16 -37.09
C GLY A 914 -12.09 -16.09 -37.29
N LYS A 915 -12.32 -15.71 -38.55
CA LYS A 915 -13.07 -14.49 -38.95
C LYS A 915 -14.52 -14.42 -38.45
N GLU A 916 -15.13 -15.57 -38.16
CA GLU A 916 -16.52 -15.63 -37.66
C GLU A 916 -16.63 -15.23 -36.18
N ALA A 917 -15.53 -15.28 -35.42
CA ALA A 917 -15.54 -14.99 -33.98
C ALA A 917 -16.03 -13.58 -33.67
N GLU A 918 -15.65 -12.58 -34.49
CA GLU A 918 -16.08 -11.19 -34.34
C GLU A 918 -17.58 -11.02 -34.63
N GLY A 919 -18.11 -11.68 -35.67
CA GLY A 919 -19.54 -11.65 -35.98
C GLY A 919 -20.41 -12.33 -34.92
N ILE A 920 -19.91 -13.41 -34.31
CA ILE A 920 -20.63 -14.19 -33.28
C ILE A 920 -20.58 -13.50 -31.92
N SER A 921 -19.42 -12.97 -31.53
CA SER A 921 -19.25 -12.28 -30.24
C SER A 921 -19.76 -10.84 -30.27
N GLY A 922 -19.80 -10.20 -31.44
CA GLY A 922 -20.03 -8.77 -31.56
C GLY A 922 -18.85 -7.90 -31.08
N VAL A 923 -17.72 -8.51 -30.72
CA VAL A 923 -16.52 -7.82 -30.21
C VAL A 923 -15.52 -7.59 -31.34
N LYS A 924 -15.11 -6.33 -31.49
CA LYS A 924 -14.17 -5.86 -32.51
C LYS A 924 -12.81 -6.51 -32.36
N GLY A 925 -12.27 -7.05 -33.44
CA GLY A 925 -10.93 -7.65 -33.46
C GLY A 925 -10.83 -9.04 -32.82
N ALA A 926 -11.96 -9.69 -32.53
CA ALA A 926 -11.96 -11.04 -31.99
C ALA A 926 -11.31 -12.05 -32.96
N LYS A 927 -10.42 -12.88 -32.41
CA LYS A 927 -9.70 -13.97 -33.09
C LYS A 927 -10.31 -15.32 -32.78
N ALA A 928 -10.76 -15.50 -31.55
CA ALA A 928 -11.57 -16.64 -31.14
C ALA A 928 -12.64 -16.21 -30.14
N CYS A 929 -13.70 -17.00 -30.05
CA CYS A 929 -14.64 -16.90 -28.95
C CYS A 929 -15.15 -18.28 -28.52
N ALA A 930 -15.50 -18.40 -27.24
CA ALA A 930 -16.12 -19.58 -26.66
C ALA A 930 -17.38 -19.17 -25.93
N SER A 931 -18.46 -19.94 -26.08
CA SER A 931 -19.73 -19.67 -25.42
C SER A 931 -20.23 -20.88 -24.65
N PHE A 932 -20.70 -20.66 -23.43
CA PHE A 932 -21.21 -21.68 -22.50
C PHE A 932 -22.21 -21.07 -21.53
N THR A 933 -22.99 -21.90 -20.84
CA THR A 933 -24.01 -21.45 -19.88
C THR A 933 -23.39 -20.73 -18.68
N ALA A 934 -23.98 -19.60 -18.31
CA ALA A 934 -23.61 -18.80 -17.16
C ALA A 934 -24.82 -18.05 -16.60
N GLY A 935 -24.62 -17.25 -15.57
CA GLY A 935 -25.63 -16.37 -15.02
C GLY A 935 -25.10 -14.98 -14.68
N THR A 936 -25.99 -14.00 -14.69
CA THR A 936 -25.75 -12.70 -14.05
C THR A 936 -26.77 -12.50 -12.95
N ILE A 937 -26.40 -11.78 -11.90
CA ILE A 937 -27.26 -11.55 -10.72
C ILE A 937 -26.94 -10.19 -10.11
N TRP A 938 -27.92 -9.58 -9.43
CA TRP A 938 -27.68 -8.47 -8.51
C TRP A 938 -27.24 -9.05 -7.15
N PRO A 939 -25.94 -9.01 -6.78
CA PRO A 939 -25.44 -9.73 -5.61
C PRO A 939 -26.07 -9.23 -4.31
N TYR A 940 -26.21 -7.91 -4.17
CA TYR A 940 -26.78 -7.28 -2.99
C TYR A 940 -28.23 -7.74 -2.71
N LYS A 941 -29.14 -7.63 -3.70
CA LYS A 941 -30.51 -8.14 -3.61
C LYS A 941 -30.57 -9.63 -3.27
N PHE A 942 -29.72 -10.46 -3.90
CA PHE A 942 -29.69 -11.90 -3.62
C PHE A 942 -29.36 -12.19 -2.14
N ILE A 943 -28.31 -11.56 -1.62
CA ILE A 943 -27.90 -11.75 -0.22
C ILE A 943 -28.93 -11.21 0.76
N LEU A 944 -29.55 -10.06 0.49
CA LEU A 944 -30.58 -9.49 1.36
C LEU A 944 -31.84 -10.36 1.41
N HIS A 945 -32.27 -10.91 0.27
CA HIS A 945 -33.39 -11.84 0.26
C HIS A 945 -33.09 -13.13 1.03
N LEU A 946 -31.88 -13.70 0.86
CA LEU A 946 -31.44 -14.82 1.70
C LEU A 946 -31.42 -14.44 3.19
N THR A 947 -30.92 -13.25 3.53
CA THR A 947 -30.91 -12.71 4.90
C THR A 947 -32.34 -12.64 5.46
N LYS A 948 -33.29 -12.12 4.69
CA LYS A 948 -34.71 -12.08 5.07
C LYS A 948 -35.28 -13.48 5.33
N LEU A 949 -34.95 -14.45 4.48
CA LEU A 949 -35.43 -15.84 4.58
C LEU A 949 -34.88 -16.56 5.82
N ILE A 950 -33.61 -16.33 6.17
CA ILE A 950 -32.99 -16.96 7.34
C ILE A 950 -33.46 -16.30 8.65
N LEU A 951 -33.63 -14.97 8.68
CA LEU A 951 -34.17 -14.27 9.85
C LEU A 951 -35.62 -14.67 10.14
N ALA A 952 -36.43 -14.90 9.10
CA ALA A 952 -37.80 -15.38 9.24
C ALA A 952 -37.92 -16.78 9.88
N THR A 953 -36.82 -17.54 10.02
CA THR A 953 -36.83 -18.81 10.75
C THR A 953 -36.86 -18.64 12.27
N GLY A 954 -36.51 -17.46 12.78
CA GLY A 954 -36.34 -17.20 14.22
C GLY A 954 -35.10 -17.84 14.86
N SER A 955 -34.37 -18.70 14.14
CA SER A 955 -33.17 -19.38 14.63
C SER A 955 -31.88 -18.59 14.37
N VAL A 956 -31.95 -17.54 13.54
CA VAL A 956 -30.80 -16.72 13.16
C VAL A 956 -30.90 -15.32 13.79
N ASN A 957 -29.81 -14.89 14.39
CA ASN A 957 -29.62 -13.52 14.88
C ASN A 957 -28.53 -12.82 14.07
N LEU A 958 -28.85 -11.67 13.47
CA LEU A 958 -27.90 -10.86 12.71
C LEU A 958 -27.49 -9.63 13.52
N GLN A 959 -26.19 -9.34 13.55
CA GLN A 959 -25.58 -8.23 14.27
C GLN A 959 -24.62 -7.48 13.35
N THR A 960 -25.13 -6.49 12.63
CA THR A 960 -24.35 -5.55 11.79
C THR A 960 -23.72 -4.44 12.63
N ASN A 961 -22.77 -3.72 12.04
CA ASN A 961 -22.02 -2.64 12.68
C ASN A 961 -21.44 -3.10 14.02
N THR A 962 -20.90 -4.33 14.02
CA THR A 962 -20.39 -5.05 15.18
C THR A 962 -19.10 -5.77 14.81
N PRO A 963 -17.97 -5.06 14.69
CA PRO A 963 -16.70 -5.70 14.38
C PRO A 963 -16.32 -6.72 15.47
N VAL A 964 -15.95 -7.93 15.06
CA VAL A 964 -15.32 -8.93 15.94
C VAL A 964 -13.84 -8.57 16.05
N THR A 965 -13.35 -8.45 17.28
CA THR A 965 -11.94 -8.10 17.56
C THR A 965 -11.13 -9.34 17.89
N SER A 966 -11.68 -10.31 18.62
CA SER A 966 -11.00 -11.56 18.93
C SER A 966 -11.93 -12.75 19.10
N VAL A 967 -11.38 -13.95 18.92
CA VAL A 967 -12.04 -15.24 19.17
C VAL A 967 -11.09 -16.09 20.01
N MET A 968 -11.52 -16.48 21.21
CA MET A 968 -10.70 -17.24 22.15
C MET A 968 -11.34 -18.59 22.47
N ARG A 969 -10.56 -19.68 22.37
CA ARG A 969 -11.02 -21.02 22.75
C ARG A 969 -11.19 -21.14 24.26
N GLN A 970 -12.29 -21.74 24.68
CA GLN A 970 -12.59 -22.12 26.07
C GLN A 970 -12.90 -23.63 26.16
N ALA A 971 -13.07 -24.16 27.37
CA ALA A 971 -13.22 -25.60 27.61
C ALA A 971 -14.38 -26.26 26.82
N ASN A 972 -15.46 -25.53 26.55
CA ASN A 972 -16.67 -26.05 25.91
C ASN A 972 -17.10 -25.28 24.65
N GLY A 973 -16.18 -24.50 24.03
CA GLY A 973 -16.50 -23.65 22.88
C GLY A 973 -15.57 -22.45 22.74
N PHE A 974 -16.11 -21.32 22.33
CA PHE A 974 -15.39 -20.11 21.96
C PHE A 974 -16.06 -18.87 22.56
N LEU A 975 -15.24 -17.95 23.05
CA LEU A 975 -15.67 -16.60 23.43
C LEU A 975 -15.31 -15.63 22.31
N ILE A 976 -16.30 -14.91 21.79
CA ILE A 976 -16.16 -13.94 20.70
C ILE A 976 -16.33 -12.54 21.29
N SER A 977 -15.34 -11.68 21.08
CA SER A 977 -15.29 -10.32 21.63
C SER A 977 -15.60 -9.26 20.57
N THR A 978 -16.38 -8.25 20.98
CA THR A 978 -16.76 -7.09 20.17
C THR A 978 -16.81 -5.85 21.06
N ALA A 979 -16.82 -4.65 20.46
CA ALA A 979 -17.05 -3.40 21.21
C ALA A 979 -18.45 -3.31 21.86
N ARG A 980 -19.39 -4.19 21.47
CA ARG A 980 -20.76 -4.26 22.01
C ARG A 980 -20.94 -5.36 23.06
N GLY A 981 -19.84 -5.93 23.55
CA GLY A 981 -19.84 -7.03 24.51
C GLY A 981 -19.33 -8.34 23.92
N THR A 982 -19.49 -9.42 24.67
CA THR A 982 -19.01 -10.77 24.31
C THR A 982 -20.16 -11.74 24.09
N THR A 983 -19.94 -12.75 23.27
CA THR A 983 -20.88 -13.86 23.05
C THR A 983 -20.14 -15.19 23.04
N PHE A 984 -20.82 -16.26 23.44
CA PHE A 984 -20.27 -17.61 23.44
C PHE A 984 -20.79 -18.45 22.27
N ALA A 985 -19.94 -19.26 21.66
CA ALA A 985 -20.33 -20.20 20.60
C ALA A 985 -19.74 -21.59 20.81
N ARG A 986 -20.45 -22.66 20.43
CA ARG A 986 -19.85 -24.00 20.37
C ARG A 986 -18.94 -24.16 19.15
N LYS A 987 -19.38 -23.63 18.00
CA LYS A 987 -18.67 -23.67 16.72
C LYS A 987 -18.50 -22.28 16.14
N VAL A 988 -17.39 -22.03 15.44
CA VAL A 988 -17.11 -20.75 14.77
C VAL A 988 -16.85 -20.96 13.29
N VAL A 989 -17.47 -20.13 12.45
CA VAL A 989 -17.24 -20.10 10.99
C VAL A 989 -16.66 -18.75 10.59
N TYR A 990 -15.43 -18.77 10.07
CA TYR A 990 -14.75 -17.61 9.51
C TYR A 990 -15.14 -17.43 8.03
N ALA A 991 -16.04 -16.48 7.78
CA ALA A 991 -16.57 -16.14 6.47
C ALA A 991 -16.25 -14.69 6.07
N ASN A 992 -15.21 -14.10 6.67
CA ASN A 992 -14.77 -12.72 6.48
C ASN A 992 -13.71 -12.55 5.37
N ASN A 993 -13.50 -13.57 4.52
CA ASN A 993 -12.73 -13.52 3.28
C ASN A 993 -11.33 -12.87 3.41
N ALA A 994 -11.16 -11.64 2.89
CA ALA A 994 -9.88 -10.92 2.86
C ALA A 994 -9.37 -10.54 4.25
N TYR A 995 -10.28 -10.43 5.22
CA TYR A 995 -10.03 -9.96 6.58
C TYR A 995 -9.72 -11.12 7.54
N VAL A 996 -9.70 -12.37 7.05
CA VAL A 996 -9.58 -13.57 7.88
C VAL A 996 -8.29 -13.61 8.70
N ALA A 997 -7.19 -13.07 8.16
CA ALA A 997 -5.91 -13.00 8.86
C ALA A 997 -5.93 -12.13 10.13
N GLY A 998 -6.96 -11.28 10.30
CA GLY A 998 -7.19 -10.54 11.53
C GLY A 998 -7.61 -11.39 12.71
N LEU A 999 -8.31 -12.49 12.44
CA LEU A 999 -8.78 -13.39 13.49
C LEU A 999 -8.09 -14.76 13.45
N LEU A 1000 -7.50 -15.13 12.31
CA LEU A 1000 -6.70 -16.33 12.12
C LEU A 1000 -5.32 -15.97 11.54
N PRO A 1001 -4.36 -15.52 12.36
CA PRO A 1001 -3.04 -15.06 11.92
C PRO A 1001 -2.26 -16.10 11.11
N GLN A 1002 -2.54 -17.40 11.28
CA GLN A 1002 -1.92 -18.49 10.52
C GLN A 1002 -2.20 -18.40 9.00
N TYR A 1003 -3.23 -17.65 8.59
CA TYR A 1003 -3.53 -17.40 7.17
C TYR A 1003 -2.90 -16.13 6.60
N CYS A 1004 -2.11 -15.35 7.36
CA CYS A 1004 -1.59 -14.05 6.89
C CYS A 1004 -0.72 -14.10 5.63
N LYS A 1005 -0.05 -15.23 5.36
CA LYS A 1005 0.65 -15.48 4.09
C LYS A 1005 -0.19 -16.22 3.06
N ALA A 1006 -1.21 -16.93 3.52
CA ALA A 1006 -2.07 -17.77 2.69
C ALA A 1006 -3.16 -16.97 1.98
N ILE A 1007 -3.71 -15.94 2.62
CA ILE A 1007 -4.76 -15.08 2.08
C ILE A 1007 -4.36 -13.63 2.32
N VAL A 1008 -4.27 -12.86 1.25
CA VAL A 1008 -3.87 -11.45 1.25
C VAL A 1008 -5.01 -10.58 0.71
N PRO A 1009 -5.38 -9.48 1.40
CA PRO A 1009 -6.40 -8.56 0.92
C PRO A 1009 -5.92 -7.80 -0.32
N CYS A 1010 -6.66 -7.88 -1.41
CA CYS A 1010 -6.33 -7.26 -2.68
C CYS A 1010 -7.51 -6.42 -3.21
N ARG A 1011 -7.30 -5.13 -3.45
CA ARG A 1011 -8.29 -4.22 -4.02
C ARG A 1011 -8.45 -4.50 -5.51
N GLY A 1012 -9.68 -4.49 -5.98
CA GLY A 1012 -10.04 -4.46 -7.39
C GLY A 1012 -11.05 -3.36 -7.65
N LEU A 1013 -11.39 -3.19 -8.92
CA LEU A 1013 -12.28 -2.14 -9.40
C LEU A 1013 -13.40 -2.73 -10.25
N CYS A 1014 -14.57 -2.10 -10.16
CA CYS A 1014 -15.72 -2.39 -10.98
C CYS A 1014 -16.45 -1.08 -11.32
N THR A 1015 -17.13 -1.09 -12.46
CA THR A 1015 -17.69 0.10 -13.09
C THR A 1015 -19.08 -0.21 -13.60
N HIS A 1016 -19.97 0.78 -13.52
CA HIS A 1016 -21.28 0.78 -14.13
C HIS A 1016 -21.29 1.79 -15.28
N ILE A 1017 -21.70 1.33 -16.47
CA ILE A 1017 -21.80 2.11 -17.70
C ILE A 1017 -23.27 2.19 -18.10
N SER A 1018 -23.75 3.39 -18.40
CA SER A 1018 -25.12 3.67 -18.81
C SER A 1018 -25.17 4.53 -20.07
N THR A 1019 -26.28 4.50 -20.80
CA THR A 1019 -26.56 5.40 -21.93
C THR A 1019 -27.32 6.64 -21.47
N LEU A 1020 -27.53 7.63 -22.34
CA LEU A 1020 -28.35 8.80 -22.02
C LEU A 1020 -29.79 8.38 -21.70
N GLU A 1021 -30.40 9.05 -20.72
CA GLU A 1021 -31.79 8.79 -20.35
C GLU A 1021 -32.71 8.97 -21.57
N GLY A 1022 -33.64 8.03 -21.79
CA GLY A 1022 -34.52 8.03 -22.96
C GLY A 1022 -33.91 7.47 -24.26
N THR A 1023 -32.61 7.14 -24.28
CA THR A 1023 -31.98 6.44 -25.41
C THR A 1023 -32.00 4.93 -25.21
N ARG A 1024 -32.25 4.18 -26.29
CA ARG A 1024 -32.23 2.71 -26.24
C ARG A 1024 -30.80 2.21 -26.43
N ALA A 1025 -30.19 1.68 -25.37
CA ALA A 1025 -28.90 1.02 -25.46
C ALA A 1025 -28.95 -0.17 -26.46
N PRO A 1026 -27.89 -0.41 -27.24
CA PRO A 1026 -27.78 -1.63 -28.04
C PRO A 1026 -27.84 -2.87 -27.14
N LEU A 1027 -28.53 -3.92 -27.59
CA LEU A 1027 -28.78 -5.09 -26.75
C LEU A 1027 -27.57 -6.02 -26.72
N LEU A 1028 -27.09 -6.34 -25.52
CA LEU A 1028 -26.19 -7.46 -25.27
C LEU A 1028 -26.93 -8.50 -24.41
N SER A 1029 -27.16 -9.69 -24.96
CA SER A 1029 -27.93 -10.76 -24.29
C SER A 1029 -27.06 -11.76 -23.51
N ASN A 1030 -25.74 -11.64 -23.61
CA ASN A 1030 -24.78 -12.56 -23.00
C ASN A 1030 -23.87 -11.79 -22.02
N SER A 1031 -23.32 -12.48 -21.03
CA SER A 1031 -22.15 -11.96 -20.30
C SER A 1031 -20.88 -12.18 -21.12
N TYR A 1032 -19.81 -11.43 -20.83
CA TYR A 1032 -18.56 -11.53 -21.58
C TYR A 1032 -17.34 -11.56 -20.67
N VAL A 1033 -16.29 -12.23 -21.14
CA VAL A 1033 -14.91 -12.01 -20.70
C VAL A 1033 -14.10 -11.67 -21.94
N VAL A 1034 -13.71 -10.41 -22.07
CA VAL A 1034 -12.94 -9.92 -23.21
C VAL A 1034 -11.48 -9.84 -22.82
N ARG A 1035 -10.63 -10.57 -23.55
CA ARG A 1035 -9.16 -10.46 -23.47
C ARG A 1035 -8.72 -9.61 -24.66
N GLU A 1036 -8.42 -8.35 -24.38
CA GLU A 1036 -8.02 -7.35 -25.36
C GLU A 1036 -6.70 -7.75 -26.05
N LYS A 1037 -6.28 -7.00 -27.08
CA LYS A 1037 -5.06 -7.32 -27.86
C LYS A 1037 -3.80 -7.36 -27.00
N ASP A 1038 -3.75 -6.55 -25.95
CA ASP A 1038 -2.68 -6.46 -24.95
C ASP A 1038 -2.86 -7.49 -23.81
N ASN A 1039 -3.78 -8.45 -23.96
CA ASN A 1039 -4.19 -9.43 -22.95
C ASN A 1039 -4.85 -8.83 -21.70
N THR A 1040 -5.21 -7.55 -21.70
CA THR A 1040 -6.04 -6.98 -20.63
C THR A 1040 -7.38 -7.69 -20.60
N LEU A 1041 -7.72 -8.25 -19.43
CA LEU A 1041 -8.95 -8.99 -19.23
C LEU A 1041 -10.02 -8.09 -18.59
N SER A 1042 -11.17 -7.99 -19.24
CA SER A 1042 -12.36 -7.31 -18.72
C SER A 1042 -13.57 -8.25 -18.72
N TYR A 1043 -14.18 -8.45 -17.56
CA TYR A 1043 -15.44 -9.18 -17.44
C TYR A 1043 -16.61 -8.19 -17.46
N LEU A 1044 -17.68 -8.55 -18.17
CA LEU A 1044 -18.80 -7.65 -18.47
C LEU A 1044 -20.16 -8.34 -18.32
N ALA A 1045 -21.04 -7.75 -17.50
CA ALA A 1045 -22.38 -8.21 -17.17
C ALA A 1045 -23.43 -7.21 -17.66
N PRO A 1046 -24.18 -7.51 -18.74
CA PRO A 1046 -25.32 -6.67 -19.12
C PRO A 1046 -26.47 -6.81 -18.14
N ARG A 1047 -27.21 -5.72 -17.97
CA ARG A 1047 -28.40 -5.62 -17.11
C ARG A 1047 -29.66 -5.49 -17.95
N SER A 1048 -30.81 -5.80 -17.34
CA SER A 1048 -32.12 -5.76 -17.99
C SER A 1048 -32.56 -4.37 -18.44
N ASP A 1049 -32.04 -3.31 -17.79
CA ASP A 1049 -32.25 -1.91 -18.15
C ASP A 1049 -31.34 -1.43 -19.30
N GLY A 1050 -30.48 -2.30 -19.83
CA GLY A 1050 -29.53 -1.98 -20.89
C GLY A 1050 -28.22 -1.36 -20.41
N SER A 1051 -28.06 -1.15 -19.10
CA SER A 1051 -26.78 -0.76 -18.50
C SER A 1051 -25.81 -1.95 -18.40
N ILE A 1052 -24.53 -1.65 -18.20
CA ILE A 1052 -23.45 -2.64 -18.20
C ILE A 1052 -22.66 -2.50 -16.90
N VAL A 1053 -22.41 -3.62 -16.23
CA VAL A 1053 -21.40 -3.67 -15.16
C VAL A 1053 -20.15 -4.34 -15.70
N VAL A 1054 -19.00 -3.67 -15.59
CA VAL A 1054 -17.73 -4.16 -16.13
C VAL A 1054 -16.62 -3.97 -15.11
N GLY A 1055 -15.73 -4.94 -15.00
CA GLY A 1055 -14.54 -4.86 -14.14
C GLY A 1055 -13.43 -5.78 -14.66
N GLY A 1056 -12.30 -5.81 -13.96
CA GLY A 1056 -11.09 -6.48 -14.43
C GLY A 1056 -9.94 -5.51 -14.57
N ALA A 1057 -9.32 -5.45 -15.74
CA ALA A 1057 -8.15 -4.62 -16.07
C ALA A 1057 -6.93 -4.87 -15.15
N ASN A 1058 -6.82 -6.07 -14.58
CA ASN A 1058 -5.79 -6.39 -13.59
C ASN A 1058 -4.37 -6.26 -14.13
N SER A 1059 -4.12 -6.59 -15.40
CA SER A 1059 -2.82 -6.43 -16.05
C SER A 1059 -2.32 -4.99 -16.05
N ARG A 1060 -3.24 -4.01 -16.01
CA ARG A 1060 -2.92 -2.58 -16.04
C ARG A 1060 -2.51 -2.04 -14.68
N TYR A 1061 -3.13 -2.50 -13.59
CA TYR A 1061 -2.75 -2.06 -12.24
C TYR A 1061 -1.82 -3.03 -11.50
N ARG A 1062 -1.66 -4.27 -11.96
CA ARG A 1062 -0.74 -5.27 -11.37
C ARG A 1062 0.69 -4.73 -11.17
N PRO A 1063 1.29 -3.96 -12.10
CA PRO A 1063 2.61 -3.36 -11.92
C PRO A 1063 2.72 -2.36 -10.74
N PHE A 1064 1.59 -1.92 -10.19
CA PHE A 1064 1.49 -0.89 -9.14
C PHE A 1064 0.96 -1.50 -7.82
N PRO A 1065 1.72 -2.40 -7.16
CA PRO A 1065 1.24 -3.16 -6.01
C PRO A 1065 0.79 -2.29 -4.83
N ASN A 1066 1.32 -1.08 -4.68
CA ASN A 1066 0.90 -0.13 -3.65
C ASN A 1066 -0.58 0.29 -3.74
N GLN A 1067 -1.22 0.17 -4.91
CA GLN A 1067 -2.63 0.55 -5.10
C GLN A 1067 -3.62 -0.59 -4.84
N TRP A 1068 -3.16 -1.84 -4.91
CA TRP A 1068 -4.08 -2.99 -4.92
C TRP A 1068 -3.66 -4.17 -4.06
N TYR A 1069 -2.39 -4.35 -3.71
CA TYR A 1069 -1.90 -5.52 -2.99
C TYR A 1069 -1.78 -5.26 -1.48
N ASN A 1070 -2.20 -6.24 -0.67
CA ASN A 1070 -2.18 -6.20 0.79
C ASN A 1070 -2.79 -4.92 1.39
N THR A 1071 -3.97 -4.54 0.88
CA THR A 1071 -4.71 -3.36 1.31
C THR A 1071 -6.16 -3.72 1.60
N VAL A 1072 -6.65 -3.25 2.76
CA VAL A 1072 -8.04 -3.40 3.22
C VAL A 1072 -8.87 -2.15 2.97
N ASP A 1073 -8.23 -1.08 2.49
CA ASP A 1073 -8.89 0.17 2.18
C ASP A 1073 -9.68 0.01 0.87
N ASP A 1074 -11.00 0.24 0.92
CA ASP A 1074 -11.89 0.32 -0.23
C ASP A 1074 -12.53 1.72 -0.37
N SER A 1075 -11.94 2.75 0.28
CA SER A 1075 -12.35 4.16 0.19
C SER A 1075 -11.80 4.89 -1.04
N THR A 1076 -10.75 4.35 -1.65
CA THR A 1076 -10.07 4.97 -2.79
C THR A 1076 -10.12 4.09 -4.04
N LEU A 1077 -10.07 4.72 -5.22
CA LEU A 1077 -10.00 4.05 -6.52
C LEU A 1077 -8.57 3.54 -6.80
N ILE A 1078 -8.40 2.85 -7.93
CA ILE A 1078 -7.09 2.48 -8.50
C ILE A 1078 -6.85 3.40 -9.69
N SER A 1079 -5.91 4.35 -9.57
CA SER A 1079 -5.76 5.48 -10.50
C SER A 1079 -5.46 5.03 -11.93
N GLU A 1080 -4.65 3.98 -12.09
CA GLU A 1080 -4.20 3.45 -13.40
C GLU A 1080 -5.34 2.92 -14.28
N VAL A 1081 -6.47 2.58 -13.68
CA VAL A 1081 -7.62 2.01 -14.40
C VAL A 1081 -8.90 2.82 -14.24
N GLU A 1082 -8.83 3.99 -13.61
CA GLU A 1082 -9.99 4.87 -13.40
C GLU A 1082 -10.67 5.23 -14.74
N HIS A 1083 -9.87 5.61 -15.74
CA HIS A 1083 -10.33 5.97 -17.08
C HIS A 1083 -10.35 4.81 -18.08
N HIS A 1084 -9.95 3.60 -17.66
CA HIS A 1084 -9.85 2.47 -18.59
C HIS A 1084 -11.20 2.13 -19.24
N TYR A 1085 -12.29 2.30 -18.49
CA TYR A 1085 -13.64 2.00 -18.96
C TYR A 1085 -14.31 3.16 -19.72
N ASP A 1086 -13.62 4.28 -19.92
CA ASP A 1086 -14.11 5.36 -20.76
C ASP A 1086 -14.25 4.90 -22.22
N ASN A 1087 -15.44 5.15 -22.78
CA ASN A 1087 -15.85 4.70 -24.10
C ASN A 1087 -15.67 3.19 -24.34
N PHE A 1088 -15.64 2.37 -23.28
CA PHE A 1088 -15.32 0.93 -23.38
C PHE A 1088 -16.23 0.20 -24.36
N MET A 1089 -17.53 0.48 -24.32
CA MET A 1089 -18.51 -0.17 -25.19
C MET A 1089 -18.30 0.22 -26.65
N GLN A 1090 -18.08 1.51 -26.91
CA GLN A 1090 -17.82 2.07 -28.24
C GLN A 1090 -16.54 1.48 -28.85
N ARG A 1091 -15.48 1.35 -28.04
CA ARG A 1091 -14.18 0.82 -28.48
C ARG A 1091 -14.24 -0.67 -28.81
N ASN A 1092 -15.00 -1.46 -28.05
CA ASN A 1092 -14.92 -2.91 -28.10
C ASN A 1092 -16.11 -3.60 -28.81
N PHE A 1093 -17.30 -3.01 -28.84
CA PHE A 1093 -18.49 -3.68 -29.37
C PHE A 1093 -19.04 -2.99 -30.62
N HIS A 1094 -19.43 -3.81 -31.61
CA HIS A 1094 -20.16 -3.35 -32.78
C HIS A 1094 -21.58 -2.90 -32.41
N GLY A 1095 -22.04 -1.80 -33.01
CA GLY A 1095 -23.36 -1.22 -32.76
C GLY A 1095 -23.42 -0.27 -31.55
N TRP A 1096 -22.33 -0.18 -30.76
CA TRP A 1096 -22.22 0.73 -29.62
C TRP A 1096 -21.55 2.06 -29.95
N GLU A 1097 -21.00 2.26 -31.15
CA GLU A 1097 -20.21 3.44 -31.56
C GLU A 1097 -20.92 4.76 -31.27
N ASN A 1098 -22.22 4.81 -31.55
CA ASN A 1098 -23.05 6.02 -31.43
C ASN A 1098 -24.03 5.94 -30.23
N SER A 1099 -23.79 5.02 -29.28
CA SER A 1099 -24.69 4.79 -28.14
C SER A 1099 -24.68 5.91 -27.10
N GLY A 1100 -23.63 6.74 -27.07
CA GLY A 1100 -23.41 7.72 -26.00
C GLY A 1100 -23.21 7.07 -24.62
N ALA A 1101 -22.82 5.79 -24.57
CA ALA A 1101 -22.53 5.09 -23.33
C ALA A 1101 -21.39 5.76 -22.56
N ARG A 1102 -21.57 5.98 -21.27
CA ARG A 1102 -20.59 6.63 -20.40
C ARG A 1102 -20.52 5.94 -19.05
N VAL A 1103 -19.38 6.09 -18.38
CA VAL A 1103 -19.23 5.66 -17.00
C VAL A 1103 -20.19 6.46 -16.13
N ASP A 1104 -21.08 5.77 -15.43
CA ASP A 1104 -22.02 6.36 -14.45
C ASP A 1104 -21.42 6.28 -13.04
N LYS A 1105 -20.82 5.14 -12.71
CA LYS A 1105 -20.25 4.90 -11.39
C LYS A 1105 -19.03 4.00 -11.46
N ILE A 1106 -18.08 4.25 -10.58
CA ILE A 1106 -16.88 3.45 -10.41
C ILE A 1106 -16.66 3.21 -8.91
N TRP A 1107 -16.27 2.01 -8.53
CA TRP A 1107 -16.06 1.65 -7.13
C TRP A 1107 -14.99 0.59 -6.98
N THR A 1108 -14.46 0.46 -5.76
CA THR A 1108 -13.48 -0.55 -5.42
C THR A 1108 -14.03 -1.56 -4.43
N GLY A 1109 -13.40 -2.73 -4.38
CA GLY A 1109 -13.68 -3.74 -3.37
C GLY A 1109 -12.46 -4.59 -3.07
N VAL A 1110 -12.35 -5.03 -1.82
CA VAL A 1110 -11.23 -5.86 -1.34
C VAL A 1110 -11.59 -7.33 -1.42
N MET A 1111 -10.77 -8.10 -2.12
CA MET A 1111 -10.88 -9.54 -2.33
C MET A 1111 -9.79 -10.27 -1.54
N GLY A 1112 -10.08 -11.45 -0.98
CA GLY A 1112 -9.04 -12.33 -0.45
C GLY A 1112 -8.37 -13.09 -1.58
N TYR A 1113 -7.12 -12.75 -1.91
CA TYR A 1113 -6.31 -13.51 -2.86
C TYR A 1113 -5.48 -14.54 -2.09
N SER A 1114 -5.60 -15.79 -2.49
CA SER A 1114 -4.84 -16.90 -1.92
C SER A 1114 -3.47 -17.06 -2.57
N TRP A 1115 -2.49 -17.52 -1.80
CA TRP A 1115 -1.10 -17.70 -2.24
C TRP A 1115 -0.99 -18.65 -3.43
N ASP A 1116 -1.85 -19.67 -3.51
CA ASP A 1116 -1.90 -20.65 -4.59
C ASP A 1116 -3.15 -20.48 -5.48
N SER A 1117 -3.77 -19.31 -5.56
CA SER A 1117 -4.98 -19.11 -6.40
C SER A 1117 -6.13 -20.12 -6.18
N LEU A 1118 -6.18 -20.79 -5.02
CA LEU A 1118 -7.22 -21.73 -4.64
C LEU A 1118 -7.88 -21.25 -3.32
N PRO A 1119 -9.21 -21.25 -3.21
CA PRO A 1119 -9.90 -20.99 -1.95
C PRO A 1119 -9.38 -21.86 -0.79
N HIS A 1120 -9.53 -21.37 0.44
CA HIS A 1120 -9.38 -22.15 1.66
C HIS A 1120 -10.77 -22.44 2.22
N VAL A 1121 -11.17 -23.72 2.18
CA VAL A 1121 -12.44 -24.23 2.68
C VAL A 1121 -12.16 -25.42 3.58
N GLY A 1122 -12.86 -25.53 4.71
CA GLY A 1122 -12.82 -26.72 5.58
C GLY A 1122 -12.64 -26.37 7.05
N ALA A 1123 -12.27 -27.38 7.84
CA ALA A 1123 -11.89 -27.19 9.24
C ALA A 1123 -10.55 -26.45 9.34
N VAL A 1124 -10.39 -25.55 10.30
CA VAL A 1124 -9.11 -24.86 10.52
C VAL A 1124 -8.10 -25.87 11.10
N PRO A 1125 -6.92 -26.04 10.49
CA PRO A 1125 -5.99 -27.08 10.93
C PRO A 1125 -5.52 -26.85 12.38
N GLY A 1126 -5.65 -27.87 13.22
CA GLY A 1126 -5.30 -27.82 14.64
C GLY A 1126 -6.37 -27.18 15.54
N GLU A 1127 -7.51 -26.77 15.00
CA GLU A 1127 -8.62 -26.15 15.75
C GLU A 1127 -9.94 -26.91 15.52
N GLU A 1128 -10.28 -27.81 16.44
CA GLU A 1128 -11.57 -28.50 16.42
C GLU A 1128 -12.74 -27.52 16.53
N ASP A 1129 -13.83 -27.81 15.83
CA ASP A 1129 -15.06 -26.99 15.81
C ASP A 1129 -14.92 -25.58 15.21
N THR A 1130 -13.80 -25.33 14.53
CA THR A 1130 -13.54 -24.11 13.77
C THR A 1130 -13.51 -24.38 12.27
N TYR A 1131 -14.21 -23.56 11.49
CA TYR A 1131 -14.32 -23.70 10.02
C TYR A 1131 -13.99 -22.40 9.30
N ILE A 1132 -13.48 -22.48 8.07
CA ILE A 1132 -13.15 -21.33 7.23
C ILE A 1132 -13.71 -21.49 5.81
N LEU A 1133 -14.21 -20.39 5.24
CA LEU A 1133 -14.41 -20.24 3.80
C LEU A 1133 -13.91 -18.85 3.34
N ALA A 1134 -12.70 -18.78 2.80
CA ALA A 1134 -12.05 -17.52 2.45
C ALA A 1134 -11.07 -17.67 1.28
N GLY A 1135 -10.56 -16.53 0.77
CA GLY A 1135 -9.48 -16.53 -0.23
C GLY A 1135 -9.97 -16.85 -1.65
N PHE A 1136 -11.15 -16.37 -2.04
CA PHE A 1136 -11.80 -16.74 -3.32
C PHE A 1136 -11.20 -16.09 -4.59
N ASN A 1137 -10.09 -15.34 -4.51
CA ASN A 1137 -9.34 -14.82 -5.66
C ASN A 1137 -10.16 -13.95 -6.65
N GLY A 1138 -11.21 -13.28 -6.18
CA GLY A 1138 -12.12 -12.53 -7.07
C GLY A 1138 -13.09 -13.39 -7.89
N HIS A 1139 -13.11 -14.72 -7.66
CA HIS A 1139 -13.91 -15.72 -8.36
C HIS A 1139 -14.86 -16.47 -7.43
N GLY A 1140 -15.44 -15.78 -6.44
CA GLY A 1140 -16.30 -16.40 -5.42
C GLY A 1140 -17.73 -16.73 -5.88
N MET A 1141 -18.23 -16.04 -6.90
CA MET A 1141 -19.63 -16.17 -7.36
C MET A 1141 -20.02 -17.61 -7.75
N PRO A 1142 -19.20 -18.36 -8.52
CA PRO A 1142 -19.47 -19.76 -8.86
C PRO A 1142 -18.86 -20.77 -7.87
N VAL A 1143 -18.48 -20.36 -6.65
CA VAL A 1143 -17.77 -21.23 -5.69
C VAL A 1143 -18.41 -21.27 -4.31
N VAL A 1144 -18.92 -20.14 -3.83
CA VAL A 1144 -19.25 -19.94 -2.41
C VAL A 1144 -20.46 -20.73 -1.94
N PHE A 1145 -21.54 -20.81 -2.72
CA PHE A 1145 -22.82 -21.34 -2.26
C PHE A 1145 -22.76 -22.85 -1.92
N LEU A 1146 -22.23 -23.67 -2.82
CA LEU A 1146 -22.01 -25.10 -2.55
C LEU A 1146 -20.86 -25.34 -1.58
N SER A 1147 -19.84 -24.46 -1.52
CA SER A 1147 -18.82 -24.57 -0.47
C SER A 1147 -19.44 -24.36 0.91
N ALA A 1148 -20.36 -23.40 1.05
CA ALA A 1148 -21.11 -23.16 2.26
C ALA A 1148 -22.05 -24.32 2.62
N LEU A 1149 -22.64 -24.99 1.63
CA LEU A 1149 -23.37 -26.25 1.84
C LEU A 1149 -22.44 -27.34 2.41
N GLY A 1150 -21.23 -27.48 1.86
CA GLY A 1150 -20.23 -28.42 2.37
C GLY A 1150 -19.89 -28.17 3.84
N ILE A 1151 -19.60 -26.91 4.21
CA ILE A 1151 -19.35 -26.53 5.61
C ILE A 1151 -20.58 -26.76 6.50
N ALA A 1152 -21.79 -26.43 6.03
CA ALA A 1152 -23.01 -26.68 6.78
C ALA A 1152 -23.21 -28.18 7.06
N ARG A 1153 -22.85 -29.06 6.12
CA ARG A 1153 -22.87 -30.52 6.32
C ARG A 1153 -21.81 -30.96 7.33
N MET A 1154 -20.59 -30.43 7.26
CA MET A 1154 -19.55 -30.75 8.27
C MET A 1154 -20.02 -30.36 9.67
N ILE A 1155 -20.62 -29.17 9.80
CA ILE A 1155 -21.14 -28.65 11.07
C ILE A 1155 -22.32 -29.49 11.61
N LYS A 1156 -23.30 -29.81 10.77
CA LYS A 1156 -24.55 -30.48 11.20
C LYS A 1156 -24.45 -32.00 11.23
N ASN A 1157 -23.83 -32.59 10.22
CA ASN A 1157 -23.84 -34.02 9.99
C ASN A 1157 -22.51 -34.69 10.38
N GLY A 1158 -21.48 -33.91 10.73
CA GLY A 1158 -20.16 -34.44 11.06
C GLY A 1158 -19.48 -35.15 9.89
N VAL A 1159 -19.86 -34.84 8.65
CA VAL A 1159 -19.22 -35.42 7.46
C VAL A 1159 -17.78 -34.94 7.34
N SER A 1160 -16.93 -35.80 6.79
CA SER A 1160 -15.56 -35.45 6.43
C SER A 1160 -15.51 -34.35 5.37
N PHE A 1161 -14.34 -33.74 5.15
CA PHE A 1161 -14.19 -32.80 4.05
C PHE A 1161 -14.38 -33.50 2.70
N GLU A 1162 -13.86 -34.72 2.55
CA GLU A 1162 -13.95 -35.52 1.33
C GLU A 1162 -15.38 -35.87 0.93
N ASP A 1163 -16.26 -36.06 1.92
CA ASP A 1163 -17.68 -36.38 1.70
C ASP A 1163 -18.56 -35.12 1.66
N SER A 1164 -17.99 -33.94 1.84
CA SER A 1164 -18.74 -32.67 1.85
C SER A 1164 -19.25 -32.27 0.46
N GLY A 1165 -18.60 -32.75 -0.60
CA GLY A 1165 -18.82 -32.35 -1.99
C GLY A 1165 -18.02 -31.11 -2.42
N VAL A 1166 -17.13 -30.60 -1.57
CA VAL A 1166 -16.20 -29.52 -1.92
C VAL A 1166 -14.96 -30.10 -2.61
N PRO A 1167 -14.45 -29.48 -3.70
CA PRO A 1167 -13.26 -29.96 -4.39
C PRO A 1167 -12.06 -30.09 -3.46
N LYS A 1168 -11.32 -31.20 -3.54
CA LYS A 1168 -10.19 -31.46 -2.63
C LYS A 1168 -9.06 -30.44 -2.72
N LEU A 1169 -8.90 -29.77 -3.86
CA LEU A 1169 -7.93 -28.69 -4.01
C LEU A 1169 -8.26 -27.44 -3.15
N PHE A 1170 -9.50 -27.30 -2.69
CA PHE A 1170 -9.90 -26.17 -1.83
C PHE A 1170 -9.68 -26.45 -0.35
N GLU A 1171 -9.36 -27.69 0.03
CA GLU A 1171 -9.14 -28.06 1.41
C GLU A 1171 -8.01 -27.23 2.02
N THR A 1172 -8.27 -26.69 3.22
CA THR A 1172 -7.24 -26.07 4.03
C THR A 1172 -6.59 -27.13 4.94
N THR A 1173 -5.28 -27.31 4.84
CA THR A 1173 -4.55 -28.33 5.59
C THR A 1173 -3.25 -27.75 6.17
N SER A 1174 -2.73 -28.35 7.25
CA SER A 1174 -1.44 -27.95 7.82
C SER A 1174 -0.32 -28.02 6.78
N THR A 1175 -0.29 -29.09 5.97
CA THR A 1175 0.71 -29.27 4.91
C THR A 1175 0.61 -28.18 3.83
N ARG A 1176 -0.60 -27.75 3.47
CA ARG A 1176 -0.80 -26.64 2.52
C ARG A 1176 -0.30 -25.32 3.10
N LEU A 1177 -0.61 -25.03 4.36
CA LEU A 1177 -0.12 -23.83 5.05
C LEU A 1177 1.40 -23.83 5.25
N GLU A 1178 2.01 -24.98 5.56
CA GLU A 1178 3.46 -25.15 5.64
C GLU A 1178 4.14 -24.89 4.29
N LYS A 1179 3.58 -25.45 3.20
CA LYS A 1179 4.08 -25.20 1.84
C LYS A 1179 4.02 -23.72 1.48
N ILE A 1180 2.93 -23.03 1.83
CA ILE A 1180 2.77 -21.59 1.65
C ILE A 1180 3.82 -20.82 2.47
N ASN A 1181 4.01 -21.20 3.73
CA ASN A 1181 4.95 -20.53 4.64
C ASN A 1181 6.41 -20.63 4.18
N ASN A 1182 6.76 -21.74 3.54
CA ASN A 1182 8.09 -22.02 2.98
C ASN A 1182 8.23 -21.59 1.52
N GLY A 1183 7.13 -21.19 0.86
CA GLY A 1183 7.10 -20.79 -0.53
C GLY A 1183 7.58 -19.36 -0.78
N PRO A 1184 7.81 -18.98 -2.06
CA PRO A 1184 8.18 -17.62 -2.43
C PRO A 1184 7.17 -16.58 -1.91
N PRO A 1185 7.64 -15.40 -1.42
CA PRO A 1185 6.74 -14.35 -0.94
C PRO A 1185 5.77 -13.89 -2.03
N GLY A 1186 4.48 -13.83 -1.66
CA GLY A 1186 3.40 -13.39 -2.55
C GLY A 1186 2.84 -14.48 -3.46
N GLY A 1187 3.47 -15.66 -3.57
CA GLY A 1187 2.94 -16.79 -4.35
C GLY A 1187 2.45 -16.38 -5.74
N ASP A 1188 1.34 -16.97 -6.18
CA ASP A 1188 0.64 -16.64 -7.43
C ASP A 1188 0.02 -15.23 -7.44
N ILE A 1189 -0.08 -14.58 -6.28
CA ILE A 1189 -0.68 -13.25 -6.16
C ILE A 1189 0.21 -12.25 -6.88
N ILE A 1190 1.52 -12.27 -6.58
CA ILE A 1190 2.52 -11.38 -7.18
C ILE A 1190 3.23 -12.04 -8.37
N THR A 1191 3.44 -13.35 -8.35
CA THR A 1191 4.05 -14.05 -9.47
C THR A 1191 2.99 -14.46 -10.48
N THR A 1192 3.07 -13.93 -11.69
CA THR A 1192 2.52 -14.57 -12.88
C THR A 1192 3.17 -13.93 -14.09
N ASN A 1193 4.22 -14.58 -14.59
CA ASN A 1193 4.34 -14.72 -16.03
C ASN A 1193 3.06 -15.40 -16.50
N GLY A 1194 2.22 -14.64 -17.19
CA GLY A 1194 1.14 -15.14 -18.02
C GLY A 1194 1.43 -14.69 -19.44
#